data_AF-A0A931PTI6-F1
#
_entry.id   AF-A0A931PTI6-F1
#
_cell.length_a   1.000
_cell.length_b   1.000
_cell.length_c   1.000
_cell.angle_alpha   90.00
_cell.angle_beta   90.00
_cell.angle_gamma   90.00
#
_symmetry.space_group_name_H-M   'P 1'
#
loop_
_entity.id
_entity.type
_entity.pdbx_description
1 polymer ?
#
loop_
_entity_poly.entity_id
_entity_poly.type
_entity_poly.pdbx_seq_one_letter_code
_entity_poly.pdbx_strand_id
1 'polypeptide(L)'
;MNIMLCTCHWGRICAPLACLVAFGLTLTSASASVTGAIFTSISDGTTVNGNIYGPPVHPELGCEDVYLNGGPQNLNHAGIGPDGIYYFQVTTPNGALLLSTDPAANRLVRVGKDPITGATGRILGNCDFFGNLGSGGHPNGTYNGSNGSTPVQLWPFDQTTNNGGEYKAWIILARTDNGDGTFTTNPHTTVAEDGVHLNFHLQDTKTDNFKCFHACEGDCNPINAVFSGHKYFDSNLNGVLDPSETAVNGVTIHVIVYAPDGSVFGTCDGISGNDVFGSPGPAGDWSCEIQNIPPNSTYLVCEVPIGGNWLQTGPVADSSGSQCYSGLVVPVVAGLDFGNVDTAKICGAKFYDSNGNGVWDTGELPVSGFQINLGFTLPDGSTATETVTTAADGSWCSKSYPSGTHYAAREVVPPPAPPCGGWSQTAPVGGLWSGDISFPPTYSDDTGTYFKASDSAPDTTGLNFGNVATGRVCGTKFYDKNMNGVKDAGEAPVSGFSINIAWTKPNGSTGTETVVTDSNGNWCSSYYPDGTAYVVTETLTGNWLQTGPAGGSYSGHIGWVAQQSYDVSFCIQDVTGLDFGNIQQARLCGLKFYDTNANGVQDGGEPGIGCFKITITATEPNGSVVTQTLYTNPDGTFCSQLFPDGTTYKVNEVLPVGSWQQTAGIGGYSGTITGGGPPYSVNFTIANVTGLTFGNLKLGAGGGLTLGFWSNKNGQAVMTSIGMSSCLSILNACNLRNANGTIATFSTYSAFKTWLLNATATNMAYMLSAQLATMRLNVLAGYVSSGSLVYAPGCGNTGIGNNYITIGDLLAAAKASLAVNGYTVAPSAIRNYQECLKNALDSANNNLNFVVAPITSVTCGY
;
A
#
# COMPACT_ATOMS: atom_id res chain seq x y z
N MET A 1 34.12 19.19 29.66
CA MET A 1 33.59 20.32 30.44
C MET A 1 32.08 20.18 30.48
N ASN A 2 31.50 20.36 31.67
CA ASN A 2 30.08 20.33 32.06
C ASN A 2 29.44 18.97 32.43
N ILE A 3 29.33 18.85 33.76
CA ILE A 3 28.58 17.95 34.62
C ILE A 3 27.07 18.24 34.54
N MET A 4 26.22 17.22 34.64
CA MET A 4 24.87 17.36 35.22
C MET A 4 24.38 16.06 35.88
N LEU A 5 24.02 16.20 37.16
CA LEU A 5 23.32 15.27 38.04
C LEU A 5 21.79 15.37 37.85
N CYS A 6 21.05 14.27 38.08
CA CYS A 6 19.71 14.22 38.71
C CYS A 6 19.22 12.74 38.76
N THR A 7 19.27 12.04 39.90
CA THR A 7 18.27 11.87 40.99
C THR A 7 17.11 10.89 40.75
N CYS A 8 17.02 9.92 41.66
CA CYS A 8 15.95 8.94 41.92
C CYS A 8 14.61 9.57 42.33
N HIS A 9 13.50 8.87 42.01
CA HIS A 9 12.24 8.83 42.77
C HIS A 9 11.43 7.62 42.31
N TRP A 10 10.98 6.75 43.24
CA TRP A 10 9.64 6.14 43.23
C TRP A 10 9.25 5.77 44.66
N GLY A 11 8.09 6.27 45.08
CA GLY A 11 7.63 6.34 46.46
C GLY A 11 6.92 5.10 46.99
N ARG A 12 6.81 5.05 48.32
CA ARG A 12 5.93 4.18 49.08
C ARG A 12 4.60 4.89 49.37
N ILE A 13 3.49 4.17 49.27
CA ILE A 13 2.23 4.48 49.98
C ILE A 13 1.74 3.18 50.63
N CYS A 14 1.63 3.18 51.95
CA CYS A 14 0.80 2.27 52.72
C CYS A 14 0.16 3.06 53.87
N ALA A 15 -1.14 2.88 54.05
CA ALA A 15 -1.96 3.37 55.15
C ALA A 15 -2.54 2.13 55.90
N PRO A 16 -3.02 2.29 57.14
CA PRO A 16 -2.61 1.44 58.26
C PRO A 16 -3.68 0.42 58.69
N LEU A 17 -3.29 -0.62 59.47
CA LEU A 17 -4.21 -1.22 60.43
C LEU A 17 -3.49 -1.98 61.57
N ALA A 18 -3.79 -1.52 62.79
CA ALA A 18 -3.91 -2.22 64.07
C ALA A 18 -2.85 -3.26 64.50
N CYS A 19 -2.05 -2.83 65.48
CA CYS A 19 -1.39 -3.69 66.47
C CYS A 19 -2.42 -4.49 67.29
N LEU A 20 -2.27 -5.82 67.31
CA LEU A 20 -2.78 -6.67 68.37
C LEU A 20 -1.63 -7.58 68.81
N VAL A 21 -1.12 -7.29 70.00
CA VAL A 21 0.00 -7.99 70.63
C VAL A 21 -0.48 -9.36 71.09
N ALA A 22 0.02 -10.42 70.44
CA ALA A 22 -0.01 -11.77 70.96
C ALA A 22 1.41 -12.16 71.36
N PHE A 23 1.61 -12.45 72.65
CA PHE A 23 2.82 -13.05 73.20
C PHE A 23 3.05 -14.41 72.54
N GLY A 24 3.91 -14.45 71.51
CA GLY A 24 4.40 -15.67 70.89
C GLY A 24 5.70 -16.09 71.56
N LEU A 25 5.71 -17.27 72.19
CA LEU A 25 6.93 -17.94 72.62
C LEU A 25 7.94 -17.96 71.45
N THR A 26 9.13 -17.43 71.66
CA THR A 26 10.27 -17.66 70.76
C THR A 26 10.69 -19.11 70.92
N LEU A 27 10.20 -19.98 70.03
CA LEU A 27 10.79 -21.29 69.79
C LEU A 27 12.19 -21.03 69.22
N THR A 28 13.22 -21.39 69.99
CA THR A 28 14.57 -21.57 69.46
C THR A 28 14.51 -22.66 68.41
N SER A 29 14.71 -22.31 67.14
CA SER A 29 14.85 -23.29 66.06
C SER A 29 16.07 -24.16 66.35
N ALA A 30 15.83 -25.44 66.61
CA ALA A 30 16.89 -26.44 66.69
C ALA A 30 17.57 -26.55 65.31
N SER A 31 18.90 -26.48 65.29
CA SER A 31 19.71 -26.75 64.10
C SER A 31 19.49 -28.19 63.62
N ALA A 32 19.32 -28.39 62.32
CA ALA A 32 19.18 -29.71 61.73
C ALA A 32 20.56 -30.38 61.62
N SER A 33 20.76 -31.48 62.34
CA SER A 33 22.00 -32.27 62.29
C SER A 33 22.21 -32.87 60.89
N VAL A 34 23.44 -32.81 60.37
CA VAL A 34 23.77 -33.47 59.09
C VAL A 34 23.64 -34.99 59.24
N THR A 35 22.87 -35.59 58.35
CA THR A 35 22.62 -37.04 58.22
C THR A 35 23.30 -37.58 56.96
N GLY A 36 23.45 -38.90 56.87
CA GLY A 36 24.15 -39.55 55.75
C GLY A 36 25.66 -39.66 55.95
N ALA A 37 26.36 -39.99 54.86
CA ALA A 37 27.81 -40.13 54.78
C ALA A 37 28.33 -39.36 53.56
N ILE A 38 29.58 -38.93 53.62
CA ILE A 38 30.31 -38.39 52.47
C ILE A 38 31.36 -39.40 52.04
N PHE A 39 31.69 -39.39 50.75
CA PHE A 39 32.74 -40.23 50.22
C PHE A 39 33.67 -39.40 49.34
N THR A 40 34.97 -39.62 49.45
CA THR A 40 35.86 -39.20 48.37
C THR A 40 35.70 -40.13 47.16
N SER A 41 35.82 -39.55 45.97
CA SER A 41 35.60 -40.13 44.64
C SER A 41 36.64 -39.58 43.64
N ILE A 42 36.55 -40.03 42.39
CA ILE A 42 37.18 -39.42 41.21
C ILE A 42 36.17 -38.55 40.44
N SER A 43 36.63 -37.87 39.38
CA SER A 43 35.88 -36.85 38.63
C SER A 43 34.56 -37.33 38.03
N ASP A 44 34.43 -38.60 37.63
CA ASP A 44 33.19 -39.15 37.05
C ASP A 44 32.23 -39.75 38.10
N GLY A 45 32.57 -39.67 39.39
CA GLY A 45 31.71 -40.12 40.47
C GLY A 45 31.55 -41.64 40.58
N THR A 46 32.28 -42.46 39.81
CA THR A 46 32.10 -43.93 39.76
C THR A 46 32.71 -44.66 40.97
N THR A 47 33.72 -44.07 41.59
CA THR A 47 34.37 -44.59 42.81
C THR A 47 33.66 -44.08 44.06
N VAL A 48 33.33 -44.96 45.00
CA VAL A 48 32.95 -44.57 46.37
C VAL A 48 34.02 -45.03 47.33
N ASN A 49 34.38 -44.16 48.27
CA ASN A 49 35.33 -44.48 49.34
C ASN A 49 36.69 -44.87 48.75
N GLY A 50 37.17 -44.06 47.80
CA GLY A 50 38.41 -44.32 47.06
C GLY A 50 39.61 -44.49 47.99
N ASN A 51 39.64 -43.75 49.11
CA ASN A 51 40.55 -43.83 50.27
C ASN A 51 42.05 -43.72 49.98
N ILE A 52 42.53 -44.04 48.78
CA ILE A 52 43.93 -44.02 48.35
C ILE A 52 43.97 -43.55 46.89
N TYR A 53 44.51 -42.36 46.68
CA TYR A 53 44.69 -41.69 45.39
C TYR A 53 46.20 -41.58 45.14
N GLY A 54 46.72 -42.52 44.35
CA GLY A 54 48.15 -42.68 44.11
C GLY A 54 48.65 -44.11 44.34
N PRO A 55 49.96 -44.34 44.17
CA PRO A 55 50.55 -45.69 44.18
C PRO A 55 50.42 -46.39 45.54
N PRO A 56 50.26 -47.73 45.58
CA PRO A 56 50.20 -48.65 44.44
C PRO A 56 48.78 -48.86 43.88
N VAL A 57 47.75 -48.21 44.44
CA VAL A 57 46.34 -48.53 44.12
C VAL A 57 45.87 -47.83 42.84
N HIS A 58 46.21 -46.54 42.68
CA HIS A 58 45.84 -45.71 41.54
C HIS A 58 47.02 -44.83 41.12
N PRO A 59 48.05 -45.37 40.44
CA PRO A 59 49.24 -44.60 40.03
C PRO A 59 48.94 -43.43 39.10
N GLU A 60 47.77 -43.43 38.45
CA GLU A 60 47.26 -42.39 37.57
C GLU A 60 46.61 -41.19 38.28
N LEU A 61 46.36 -41.28 39.60
CA LEU A 61 45.63 -40.27 40.37
C LEU A 61 46.52 -39.57 41.40
N GLY A 62 46.43 -38.25 41.47
CA GLY A 62 47.10 -37.39 42.46
C GLY A 62 46.17 -36.79 43.52
N CYS A 63 46.69 -35.84 44.31
CA CYS A 63 45.89 -35.08 45.27
C CYS A 63 44.88 -34.13 44.60
N GLU A 64 45.16 -33.72 43.36
CA GLU A 64 44.28 -32.97 42.49
C GLU A 64 43.07 -33.79 42.02
N ASP A 65 43.15 -35.12 41.99
CA ASP A 65 42.06 -35.97 41.48
C ASP A 65 41.06 -36.42 42.55
N VAL A 66 41.11 -35.80 43.73
CA VAL A 66 40.21 -36.12 44.84
C VAL A 66 38.95 -35.26 44.73
N TYR A 67 37.82 -35.92 44.47
CA TYR A 67 36.50 -35.30 44.39
C TYR A 67 35.62 -35.74 45.57
N LEU A 68 34.69 -34.90 45.98
CA LEU A 68 33.66 -35.21 46.97
C LEU A 68 32.39 -35.67 46.27
N ASN A 69 31.92 -36.88 46.60
CA ASN A 69 30.66 -37.43 46.13
C ASN A 69 29.75 -37.76 47.33
N GLY A 70 28.58 -37.10 47.39
CA GLY A 70 27.75 -37.02 48.59
C GLY A 70 26.69 -38.09 48.75
N GLY A 71 27.04 -39.38 48.70
CA GLY A 71 26.10 -40.45 48.97
C GLY A 71 26.48 -41.80 48.35
N PRO A 72 25.71 -42.86 48.64
CA PRO A 72 25.96 -44.20 48.11
C PRO A 72 25.85 -44.27 46.57
N GLN A 73 26.56 -45.21 45.93
CA GLN A 73 26.62 -45.43 44.46
C GLN A 73 25.31 -45.92 43.81
N ASN A 74 24.15 -45.63 44.41
CA ASN A 74 22.86 -46.04 43.87
C ASN A 74 21.79 -44.97 44.14
N LEU A 75 20.67 -45.07 43.42
CA LEU A 75 19.55 -44.14 43.51
C LEU A 75 18.60 -44.42 44.71
N ASN A 76 18.79 -45.53 45.43
CA ASN A 76 17.78 -46.08 46.35
C ASN A 76 18.01 -45.74 47.83
N HIS A 77 19.17 -45.19 48.19
CA HIS A 77 19.52 -44.84 49.57
C HIS A 77 19.58 -43.31 49.74
N ALA A 78 19.10 -42.83 50.90
CA ALA A 78 19.18 -41.43 51.27
C ALA A 78 20.66 -40.98 51.36
N GLY A 79 20.99 -39.88 50.67
CA GLY A 79 22.33 -39.29 50.70
C GLY A 79 22.52 -38.32 51.86
N ILE A 80 23.29 -37.25 51.65
CA ILE A 80 23.49 -36.19 52.65
C ILE A 80 22.16 -35.45 52.86
N GLY A 81 21.77 -35.25 54.13
CA GLY A 81 20.57 -34.46 54.45
C GLY A 81 20.78 -33.57 55.68
N PRO A 82 20.11 -32.42 55.78
CA PRO A 82 19.04 -31.93 54.90
C PRO A 82 19.54 -31.32 53.57
N ASP A 83 18.64 -31.17 52.59
CA ASP A 83 18.95 -30.45 51.34
C ASP A 83 19.36 -29.00 51.65
N GLY A 84 20.36 -28.49 50.94
CA GLY A 84 20.97 -27.22 51.28
C GLY A 84 22.33 -26.95 50.65
N ILE A 85 22.93 -25.85 51.08
CA ILE A 85 24.30 -25.46 50.72
C ILE A 85 25.22 -25.88 51.86
N TYR A 86 26.34 -26.49 51.50
CA TYR A 86 27.32 -27.04 52.44
C TYR A 86 28.70 -26.46 52.19
N TYR A 87 29.45 -26.19 53.26
CA TYR A 87 30.89 -26.00 53.17
C TYR A 87 31.62 -27.33 53.20
N PHE A 88 32.75 -27.42 52.52
CA PHE A 88 33.72 -28.50 52.72
C PHE A 88 35.10 -27.96 53.11
N GLN A 89 35.94 -28.82 53.68
CA GLN A 89 37.35 -28.50 53.93
C GLN A 89 38.19 -29.77 54.12
N VAL A 90 39.49 -29.63 53.92
CA VAL A 90 40.49 -30.69 54.16
C VAL A 90 41.36 -30.30 55.35
N THR A 91 41.58 -31.24 56.26
CA THR A 91 42.42 -31.06 57.44
C THR A 91 43.43 -32.20 57.59
N THR A 92 44.36 -32.06 58.53
CA THR A 92 45.13 -33.20 59.05
C THR A 92 44.20 -34.30 59.58
N PRO A 93 44.62 -35.58 59.65
CA PRO A 93 43.77 -36.70 60.04
C PRO A 93 43.12 -36.56 61.43
N ASN A 94 43.83 -35.91 62.35
CA ASN A 94 43.32 -35.63 63.70
C ASN A 94 42.30 -34.46 63.73
N GLY A 95 42.06 -33.77 62.62
CA GLY A 95 41.15 -32.63 62.53
C GLY A 95 41.71 -31.31 63.07
N ALA A 96 42.98 -31.27 63.48
CA ALA A 96 43.54 -30.15 64.25
C ALA A 96 44.04 -28.98 63.40
N LEU A 97 44.54 -29.24 62.19
CA LEU A 97 45.09 -28.22 61.29
C LEU A 97 44.29 -28.17 59.99
N LEU A 98 43.83 -26.98 59.61
CA LEU A 98 43.23 -26.73 58.29
C LEU A 98 44.32 -26.81 57.22
N LEU A 99 44.08 -27.63 56.19
CA LEU A 99 44.97 -27.79 55.05
C LEU A 99 44.40 -27.15 53.78
N SER A 100 43.08 -26.96 53.66
CA SER A 100 42.52 -26.17 52.55
C SER A 100 43.13 -24.76 52.55
N THR A 101 43.74 -24.39 51.42
CA THR A 101 44.50 -23.13 51.28
C THR A 101 43.66 -22.00 50.70
N ASP A 102 42.50 -22.33 50.13
CA ASP A 102 41.62 -21.39 49.47
C ASP A 102 40.52 -20.82 50.40
N PRO A 103 39.99 -19.63 50.09
CA PRO A 103 38.94 -18.98 50.87
C PRO A 103 37.72 -19.90 51.08
N ALA A 104 37.13 -19.86 52.27
CA ALA A 104 35.95 -20.66 52.60
C ALA A 104 34.78 -20.42 51.64
N ALA A 105 34.68 -19.22 51.06
CA ALA A 105 33.68 -18.86 50.06
C ALA A 105 33.73 -19.71 48.77
N ASN A 106 34.88 -20.32 48.45
CA ASN A 106 35.06 -21.16 47.26
C ASN A 106 34.79 -22.64 47.53
N ARG A 107 34.65 -23.02 48.81
CA ARG A 107 34.51 -24.42 49.25
C ARG A 107 33.05 -24.77 49.54
N LEU A 108 32.20 -24.57 48.53
CA LEU A 108 30.76 -24.69 48.65
C LEU A 108 30.20 -25.71 47.66
N VAL A 109 29.31 -26.58 48.16
CA VAL A 109 28.58 -27.56 47.34
C VAL A 109 27.08 -27.49 47.60
N ARG A 110 26.28 -27.68 46.56
CA ARG A 110 24.82 -27.78 46.69
C ARG A 110 24.42 -29.24 46.81
N VAL A 111 23.72 -29.57 47.89
CA VAL A 111 23.12 -30.87 48.13
C VAL A 111 21.61 -30.76 47.92
N GLY A 112 21.04 -31.63 47.11
CA GLY A 112 19.61 -31.63 46.86
C GLY A 112 19.10 -32.84 46.12
N LYS A 113 17.85 -32.75 45.66
CA LYS A 113 17.26 -33.71 44.74
C LYS A 113 17.81 -33.49 43.32
N ASP A 114 18.39 -34.54 42.74
CA ASP A 114 18.89 -34.52 41.37
C ASP A 114 17.73 -34.37 40.36
N PRO A 115 17.76 -33.36 39.47
CA PRO A 115 16.68 -33.11 38.52
C PRO A 115 16.52 -34.21 37.46
N ILE A 116 17.53 -35.05 37.22
CA ILE A 116 17.51 -36.05 36.14
C ILE A 116 16.99 -37.41 36.66
N THR A 117 17.56 -37.93 37.75
CA THR A 117 17.23 -39.25 38.33
C THR A 117 16.22 -39.16 39.47
N GLY A 118 16.03 -37.99 40.06
CA GLY A 118 15.17 -37.79 41.23
C GLY A 118 15.74 -38.29 42.56
N ALA A 119 17.00 -38.74 42.59
CA ALA A 119 17.68 -39.16 43.82
C ALA A 119 17.87 -37.98 44.78
N THR A 120 17.58 -38.17 46.07
CA THR A 120 17.62 -37.09 47.09
C THR A 120 18.91 -37.09 47.89
N GLY A 121 19.39 -35.92 48.28
CA GLY A 121 20.61 -35.75 49.07
C GLY A 121 21.89 -36.00 48.28
N ARG A 122 21.92 -35.61 47.00
CA ARG A 122 23.09 -35.73 46.11
C ARG A 122 23.79 -34.40 45.97
N ILE A 123 25.11 -34.44 45.76
CA ILE A 123 25.85 -33.22 45.38
C ILE A 123 25.51 -32.91 43.93
N LEU A 124 24.97 -31.73 43.67
CA LEU A 124 24.53 -31.27 42.35
C LEU A 124 25.61 -30.44 41.62
N GLY A 125 26.75 -30.25 42.27
CA GLY A 125 27.87 -29.44 41.81
C GLY A 125 28.27 -28.37 42.83
N ASN A 126 29.27 -27.59 42.46
CA ASN A 126 29.70 -26.40 43.15
C ASN A 126 28.58 -25.35 43.17
N CYS A 127 28.67 -24.43 44.12
CA CYS A 127 27.74 -23.32 44.20
C CYS A 127 28.42 -22.06 44.73
N ASP A 128 27.90 -20.91 44.34
CA ASP A 128 28.28 -19.64 44.95
C ASP A 128 27.44 -19.33 46.20
N PHE A 129 27.79 -18.25 46.90
CA PHE A 129 27.09 -17.79 48.11
C PHE A 129 25.62 -17.38 47.86
N PHE A 130 25.20 -17.25 46.60
CA PHE A 130 23.85 -16.90 46.17
C PHE A 130 23.02 -18.10 45.72
N GLY A 131 23.56 -19.32 45.76
CA GLY A 131 22.83 -20.55 45.46
C GLY A 131 22.70 -20.86 43.96
N ASN A 132 23.48 -20.20 43.10
CA ASN A 132 23.57 -20.57 41.68
C ASN A 132 24.56 -21.72 41.49
N LEU A 133 24.21 -22.67 40.61
CA LEU A 133 25.07 -23.79 40.18
C LEU A 133 26.17 -23.34 39.19
N GLY A 134 26.84 -22.20 39.44
CA GLY A 134 27.77 -21.57 38.50
C GLY A 134 28.99 -20.88 39.13
N SER A 135 30.17 -21.30 38.66
CA SER A 135 31.50 -20.65 38.64
C SER A 135 32.16 -20.10 39.92
N GLY A 136 31.56 -20.20 41.09
CA GLY A 136 32.09 -19.61 42.33
C GLY A 136 32.89 -20.53 43.25
N GLY A 137 33.66 -21.49 42.73
CA GLY A 137 34.39 -22.47 43.56
C GLY A 137 34.81 -23.72 42.80
N HIS A 138 35.43 -24.68 43.49
CA HIS A 138 36.16 -25.84 42.95
C HIS A 138 35.49 -26.54 41.73
N PRO A 139 36.27 -27.08 40.77
CA PRO A 139 35.74 -27.73 39.55
C PRO A 139 34.70 -28.82 39.79
N ASN A 140 33.67 -28.82 38.94
CA ASN A 140 32.70 -29.90 38.85
C ASN A 140 33.27 -31.06 38.03
N GLY A 141 33.07 -32.27 38.52
CA GLY A 141 33.29 -33.49 37.78
C GLY A 141 32.18 -33.78 36.76
N THR A 142 32.28 -34.93 36.09
CA THR A 142 31.26 -35.40 35.14
C THR A 142 30.04 -35.94 35.90
N TYR A 143 28.85 -35.49 35.49
CA TYR A 143 27.59 -35.98 36.04
C TYR A 143 27.45 -37.50 35.91
N ASN A 144 27.14 -38.19 37.00
CA ASN A 144 26.98 -39.65 37.03
C ASN A 144 25.52 -40.05 37.17
N GLY A 145 24.90 -40.48 36.06
CA GLY A 145 23.50 -40.92 36.06
C GLY A 145 23.20 -42.17 36.90
N SER A 146 24.20 -42.94 37.33
CA SER A 146 24.00 -44.14 38.16
C SER A 146 23.76 -43.82 39.64
N ASN A 147 24.24 -42.67 40.11
CA ASN A 147 24.07 -42.22 41.49
C ASN A 147 23.40 -40.84 41.61
N GLY A 148 23.27 -40.09 40.51
CA GLY A 148 22.63 -38.77 40.46
C GLY A 148 23.48 -37.64 41.03
N SER A 149 24.79 -37.85 41.24
CA SER A 149 25.71 -36.83 41.75
C SER A 149 26.58 -36.24 40.63
N THR A 150 26.92 -34.96 40.79
CA THR A 150 28.02 -34.27 40.12
C THR A 150 29.12 -34.04 41.17
N PRO A 151 30.20 -34.84 41.19
CA PRO A 151 31.26 -34.67 42.19
C PRO A 151 31.93 -33.30 42.12
N VAL A 152 32.47 -32.80 43.22
CA VAL A 152 33.19 -31.51 43.26
C VAL A 152 34.62 -31.73 43.76
N GLN A 153 35.60 -31.18 43.06
CA GLN A 153 37.01 -31.33 43.40
C GLN A 153 37.30 -30.76 44.79
N LEU A 154 38.25 -31.32 45.54
CA LEU A 154 38.67 -30.82 46.85
C LEU A 154 39.93 -29.92 46.79
N TRP A 155 40.58 -29.82 45.64
CA TRP A 155 41.85 -29.10 45.43
C TRP A 155 41.64 -27.58 45.27
N PRO A 156 42.39 -26.71 45.98
CA PRO A 156 43.71 -26.96 46.57
C PRO A 156 43.74 -27.16 48.09
N PHE A 157 44.71 -27.96 48.56
CA PHE A 157 45.05 -28.09 49.99
C PHE A 157 46.53 -28.42 50.18
N ASP A 158 47.09 -27.94 51.29
CA ASP A 158 48.48 -28.17 51.70
C ASP A 158 48.74 -29.63 52.07
N GLN A 159 50.00 -30.06 51.94
CA GLN A 159 50.43 -31.39 52.31
C GLN A 159 50.24 -31.64 53.82
N THR A 160 49.70 -32.80 54.16
CA THR A 160 49.53 -33.24 55.55
C THR A 160 50.88 -33.43 56.23
N THR A 161 50.98 -33.07 57.51
CA THR A 161 52.22 -33.25 58.31
C THR A 161 52.46 -34.71 58.73
N ASN A 162 51.60 -35.65 58.30
CA ASN A 162 51.74 -37.08 58.56
C ASN A 162 52.46 -37.76 57.38
N ASN A 163 53.57 -38.46 57.64
CA ASN A 163 54.34 -39.19 56.62
C ASN A 163 53.51 -40.24 55.84
N GLY A 164 52.31 -40.62 56.30
CA GLY A 164 51.43 -41.57 55.63
C GLY A 164 50.51 -40.99 54.54
N GLY A 165 50.62 -39.69 54.22
CA GLY A 165 49.82 -39.03 53.17
C GLY A 165 48.31 -39.03 53.46
N GLU A 166 47.91 -39.11 54.73
CA GLU A 166 46.51 -39.20 55.15
C GLU A 166 45.91 -37.82 55.46
N TYR A 167 44.66 -37.63 55.05
CA TYR A 167 43.87 -36.41 55.13
C TYR A 167 42.46 -36.73 55.62
N LYS A 168 41.76 -35.70 56.09
CA LYS A 168 40.34 -35.79 56.45
C LYS A 168 39.54 -34.72 55.72
N ALA A 169 38.58 -35.16 54.91
CA ALA A 169 37.57 -34.31 54.29
C ALA A 169 36.42 -34.10 55.28
N TRP A 170 35.92 -32.87 55.35
CA TRP A 170 34.78 -32.48 56.18
C TRP A 170 33.70 -31.87 55.31
N ILE A 171 32.44 -32.08 55.67
CA ILE A 171 31.31 -31.30 55.17
C ILE A 171 30.49 -30.76 56.36
N ILE A 172 29.96 -29.54 56.21
CA ILE A 172 29.06 -28.92 57.19
C ILE A 172 27.96 -28.12 56.49
N LEU A 173 26.74 -28.18 57.02
CA LEU A 173 25.60 -27.43 56.50
C LEU A 173 25.81 -25.92 56.72
N ALA A 174 25.83 -25.16 55.64
CA ALA A 174 25.90 -23.70 55.65
C ALA A 174 24.51 -23.06 55.63
N ARG A 175 23.62 -23.55 54.77
CA ARG A 175 22.23 -23.11 54.67
C ARG A 175 21.30 -24.25 54.32
N THR A 176 20.14 -24.33 54.96
CA THR A 176 19.08 -25.30 54.64
C THR A 176 18.22 -24.76 53.51
N ASP A 177 17.91 -25.59 52.51
CA ASP A 177 16.92 -25.28 51.47
C ASP A 177 15.51 -25.43 52.09
N ASN A 178 14.70 -24.38 52.02
CA ASN A 178 13.34 -24.38 52.58
C ASN A 178 12.31 -25.05 51.64
N GLY A 179 12.73 -25.46 50.43
CA GLY A 179 11.86 -26.10 49.44
C GLY A 179 11.01 -25.14 48.60
N ASP A 180 11.11 -23.83 48.85
CA ASP A 180 10.44 -22.75 48.10
C ASP A 180 11.43 -21.88 47.29
N GLY A 181 12.68 -22.33 47.18
CA GLY A 181 13.77 -21.57 46.53
C GLY A 181 14.47 -20.58 47.47
N THR A 182 14.09 -20.51 48.74
CA THR A 182 14.80 -19.71 49.76
C THR A 182 15.69 -20.58 50.64
N PHE A 183 16.76 -19.99 51.19
CA PHE A 183 17.73 -20.67 52.05
C PHE A 183 17.79 -20.04 53.44
N THR A 184 17.74 -20.87 54.49
CA THR A 184 17.90 -20.44 55.88
C THR A 184 19.33 -20.68 56.34
N THR A 185 20.02 -19.65 56.84
CA THR A 185 21.40 -19.76 57.34
C THR A 185 21.49 -20.64 58.59
N ASN A 186 22.46 -21.55 58.62
CA ASN A 186 22.74 -22.36 59.80
C ASN A 186 23.53 -21.53 60.83
N PRO A 187 23.00 -21.30 62.05
CA PRO A 187 23.70 -20.52 63.07
C PRO A 187 24.95 -21.23 63.62
N HIS A 188 25.12 -22.53 63.37
CA HIS A 188 26.26 -23.32 63.87
C HIS A 188 27.50 -23.27 62.95
N THR A 189 27.42 -22.55 61.83
CA THR A 189 28.51 -22.43 60.85
C THR A 189 28.69 -20.97 60.46
N THR A 190 29.84 -20.38 60.80
CA THR A 190 30.20 -19.03 60.34
C THR A 190 31.59 -19.05 59.71
N VAL A 191 31.81 -18.20 58.70
CA VAL A 191 33.16 -17.96 58.17
C VAL A 191 33.86 -17.01 59.14
N ALA A 192 35.09 -17.31 59.54
CA ALA A 192 35.90 -16.46 60.40
C ALA A 192 36.27 -15.15 59.67
N GLU A 193 36.70 -14.14 60.43
CA GLU A 193 37.04 -12.82 59.87
C GLU A 193 38.15 -12.86 58.80
N ASP A 194 39.01 -13.88 58.80
CA ASP A 194 40.06 -14.05 57.79
C ASP A 194 39.56 -14.59 56.44
N GLY A 195 38.29 -14.97 56.33
CA GLY A 195 37.69 -15.49 55.10
C GLY A 195 38.15 -16.89 54.69
N VAL A 196 39.05 -17.52 55.45
CA VAL A 196 39.64 -18.85 55.16
C VAL A 196 39.19 -19.87 56.19
N HIS A 197 39.11 -19.53 57.48
CA HIS A 197 38.70 -20.48 58.50
C HIS A 197 37.18 -20.55 58.63
N LEU A 198 36.67 -21.75 58.88
CA LEU A 198 35.28 -21.99 59.28
C LEU A 198 35.23 -22.12 60.80
N ASN A 199 34.36 -21.35 61.45
CA ASN A 199 33.96 -21.57 62.83
C ASN A 199 32.80 -22.58 62.81
N PHE A 200 33.10 -23.85 63.06
CA PHE A 200 32.14 -24.94 62.94
C PHE A 200 31.99 -25.75 64.24
N HIS A 201 30.80 -26.30 64.45
CA HIS A 201 30.51 -27.24 65.52
C HIS A 201 30.69 -28.69 65.04
N LEU A 202 31.54 -29.47 65.72
CA LEU A 202 31.86 -30.86 65.35
C LEU A 202 30.65 -31.81 65.30
N GLN A 203 29.58 -31.51 66.05
CA GLN A 203 28.37 -32.34 66.09
C GLN A 203 27.49 -32.20 64.84
N ASP A 204 27.75 -31.20 64.00
CA ASP A 204 26.97 -30.88 62.80
C ASP A 204 27.74 -31.17 61.50
N THR A 205 28.82 -31.97 61.58
CA THR A 205 29.66 -32.32 60.43
C THR A 205 29.59 -33.80 60.07
N LYS A 206 29.93 -34.10 58.82
CA LYS A 206 30.34 -35.44 58.40
C LYS A 206 31.75 -35.39 57.86
N THR A 207 32.43 -36.52 57.96
CA THR A 207 33.84 -36.64 57.56
C THR A 207 34.08 -37.90 56.79
N ASP A 208 35.10 -37.87 55.96
CA ASP A 208 35.71 -39.04 55.35
C ASP A 208 37.24 -38.91 55.37
N ASN A 209 37.95 -40.03 55.42
CA ASN A 209 39.42 -40.03 55.42
C ASN A 209 39.92 -40.52 54.07
N PHE A 210 40.95 -39.88 53.54
CA PHE A 210 41.57 -40.31 52.29
C PHE A 210 43.08 -40.16 52.37
N LYS A 211 43.78 -40.89 51.51
CA LYS A 211 45.20 -40.74 51.27
C LYS A 211 45.40 -40.25 49.87
N CYS A 212 46.23 -39.23 49.68
CA CYS A 212 46.69 -38.85 48.36
C CYS A 212 48.18 -38.57 48.39
N PHE A 213 48.83 -38.76 47.26
CA PHE A 213 50.23 -38.43 47.08
C PHE A 213 50.31 -37.22 46.17
N HIS A 214 50.91 -36.12 46.65
CA HIS A 214 51.35 -35.06 45.76
C HIS A 214 52.36 -35.68 44.79
N ALA A 215 52.31 -35.31 43.51
CA ALA A 215 53.18 -35.84 42.45
C ALA A 215 54.69 -35.58 42.63
N CYS A 216 55.16 -35.28 43.85
CA CYS A 216 56.56 -35.12 44.19
C CYS A 216 56.91 -35.80 45.52
N GLU A 217 56.85 -37.12 45.57
CA GLU A 217 57.74 -37.92 46.42
C GLU A 217 58.26 -39.11 45.61
N GLY A 218 59.50 -39.04 45.11
CA GLY A 218 60.20 -40.23 44.63
C GLY A 218 61.23 -40.03 43.54
N ASP A 219 60.85 -39.49 42.38
CA ASP A 219 61.74 -39.40 41.20
C ASP A 219 61.49 -38.14 40.38
N CYS A 220 62.16 -37.03 40.72
CA CYS A 220 62.25 -35.84 39.87
C CYS A 220 63.26 -36.04 38.74
N ASN A 221 63.01 -37.01 37.86
CA ASN A 221 63.78 -37.14 36.61
C ASN A 221 63.10 -36.34 35.49
N PRO A 222 63.86 -35.65 34.63
CA PRO A 222 63.35 -35.07 33.40
C PRO A 222 62.59 -36.13 32.57
N ILE A 223 61.45 -35.73 31.98
CA ILE A 223 60.57 -36.61 31.20
C ILE A 223 60.91 -36.46 29.71
N ASN A 224 61.00 -37.56 28.98
CA ASN A 224 60.92 -37.52 27.51
C ASN A 224 59.47 -37.73 27.12
N ALA A 225 58.90 -36.82 26.34
CA ALA A 225 57.52 -36.90 25.89
C ALA A 225 57.44 -37.00 24.37
N VAL A 226 56.58 -37.90 23.91
CA VAL A 226 56.20 -38.02 22.50
C VAL A 226 54.79 -37.47 22.33
N PHE A 227 54.63 -36.48 21.45
CA PHE A 227 53.37 -35.92 20.99
C PHE A 227 53.00 -36.54 19.66
N SER A 228 51.74 -36.93 19.45
CA SER A 228 51.31 -37.48 18.16
C SER A 228 49.82 -37.30 17.88
N GLY A 229 49.47 -37.24 16.61
CA GLY A 229 48.08 -37.23 16.14
C GLY A 229 47.96 -37.40 14.64
N HIS A 230 46.74 -37.25 14.12
CA HIS A 230 46.40 -37.36 12.72
C HIS A 230 45.86 -36.05 12.14
N LYS A 231 46.27 -35.75 10.92
CA LYS A 231 45.74 -34.69 10.07
C LYS A 231 44.80 -35.31 9.02
N TYR A 232 43.55 -34.86 8.98
CA TYR A 232 42.52 -35.45 8.13
C TYR A 232 41.61 -34.41 7.48
N PHE A 233 40.93 -34.84 6.42
CA PHE A 233 39.91 -34.08 5.71
C PHE A 233 38.55 -34.41 6.32
N ASP A 234 38.06 -33.48 7.13
CA ASP A 234 36.80 -33.61 7.86
C ASP A 234 35.64 -33.42 6.89
N SER A 235 35.06 -34.53 6.44
CA SER A 235 34.06 -34.55 5.38
C SER A 235 32.66 -34.20 5.89
N ASN A 236 32.43 -34.33 7.20
CA ASN A 236 31.12 -34.14 7.82
C ASN A 236 31.08 -32.98 8.83
N LEU A 237 32.19 -32.26 8.98
CA LEU A 237 32.36 -31.05 9.79
C LEU A 237 32.17 -31.27 11.30
N ASN A 238 32.31 -32.51 11.78
CA ASN A 238 32.08 -32.83 13.19
C ASN A 238 33.31 -32.56 14.08
N GLY A 239 34.47 -32.26 13.50
CA GLY A 239 35.72 -32.01 14.21
C GLY A 239 36.34 -33.25 14.87
N VAL A 240 35.92 -34.45 14.46
CA VAL A 240 36.37 -35.75 14.97
C VAL A 240 36.83 -36.63 13.81
N LEU A 241 37.95 -37.33 13.97
CA LEU A 241 38.46 -38.22 12.94
C LEU A 241 37.57 -39.47 12.79
N ASP A 242 36.92 -39.62 11.64
CA ASP A 242 36.08 -40.77 11.29
C ASP A 242 36.80 -41.77 10.37
N PRO A 243 36.48 -43.09 10.44
CA PRO A 243 37.15 -44.12 9.63
C PRO A 243 37.08 -43.93 8.10
N SER A 244 36.13 -43.14 7.60
CA SER A 244 35.95 -42.86 6.17
C SER A 244 36.73 -41.65 5.67
N GLU A 245 37.37 -40.90 6.58
CA GLU A 245 38.00 -39.62 6.25
C GLU A 245 39.43 -39.81 5.75
N THR A 246 39.81 -38.97 4.79
CA THR A 246 41.10 -39.09 4.12
C THR A 246 42.16 -38.27 4.83
N ALA A 247 43.37 -38.83 4.96
CA ALA A 247 44.52 -38.12 5.49
C ALA A 247 44.91 -36.89 4.64
N VAL A 248 45.36 -35.83 5.30
CA VAL A 248 45.85 -34.60 4.67
C VAL A 248 47.33 -34.41 5.01
N ASN A 249 48.16 -34.24 3.97
CA ASN A 249 49.61 -34.11 4.11
C ASN A 249 50.06 -32.64 3.96
N GLY A 250 51.23 -32.30 4.50
CA GLY A 250 51.89 -31.01 4.23
C GLY A 250 51.37 -29.83 5.06
N VAL A 251 50.47 -30.07 6.02
CA VAL A 251 50.04 -29.08 7.02
C VAL A 251 51.00 -29.11 8.20
N THR A 252 51.43 -27.94 8.67
CA THR A 252 52.36 -27.79 9.78
C THR A 252 51.63 -27.79 11.12
N ILE A 253 52.06 -28.65 12.04
CA ILE A 253 51.64 -28.62 13.45
C ILE A 253 52.75 -28.00 14.31
N HIS A 254 52.38 -27.09 15.22
CA HIS A 254 53.26 -26.49 16.21
C HIS A 254 52.99 -27.07 17.59
N VAL A 255 54.03 -27.59 18.22
CA VAL A 255 54.03 -28.05 19.62
C VAL A 255 54.89 -27.09 20.43
N ILE A 256 54.35 -26.55 21.53
CA ILE A 256 55.09 -25.72 22.48
C ILE A 256 54.97 -26.36 23.86
N VAL A 257 56.09 -26.58 24.53
CA VAL A 257 56.16 -27.03 25.92
C VAL A 257 56.61 -25.87 26.80
N TYR A 258 55.86 -25.61 27.87
CA TYR A 258 56.17 -24.61 28.88
C TYR A 258 56.69 -25.29 30.15
N ALA A 259 57.79 -24.81 30.69
CA ALA A 259 58.29 -25.20 32.00
C ALA A 259 57.30 -24.77 33.11
N PRO A 260 57.41 -25.30 34.35
CA PRO A 260 56.51 -24.97 35.45
C PRO A 260 56.47 -23.48 35.82
N ASP A 261 57.51 -22.72 35.48
CA ASP A 261 57.58 -21.27 35.67
C ASP A 261 56.89 -20.47 34.56
N GLY A 262 56.29 -21.16 33.57
CA GLY A 262 55.60 -20.58 32.42
C GLY A 262 56.51 -20.17 31.26
N SER A 263 57.83 -20.38 31.35
CA SER A 263 58.75 -20.12 30.24
C SER A 263 58.66 -21.21 29.16
N VAL A 264 58.88 -20.88 27.89
CA VAL A 264 58.94 -21.88 26.82
C VAL A 264 60.20 -22.74 27.02
N PHE A 265 60.00 -24.04 27.27
CA PHE A 265 61.06 -25.02 27.44
C PHE A 265 61.55 -25.59 26.10
N GLY A 266 60.62 -25.94 25.22
CA GLY A 266 60.94 -26.53 23.92
C GLY A 266 59.79 -26.37 22.93
N THR A 267 60.12 -26.35 21.64
CA THR A 267 59.13 -26.33 20.56
C THR A 267 59.43 -27.43 19.55
N CYS A 268 58.38 -27.86 18.86
CA CYS A 268 58.48 -28.59 17.61
C CYS A 268 57.75 -27.78 16.55
N ASP A 269 58.52 -27.18 15.65
CA ASP A 269 58.02 -26.36 14.56
C ASP A 269 58.30 -27.06 13.23
N GLY A 270 57.36 -26.98 12.27
CA GLY A 270 57.59 -27.47 10.90
C GLY A 270 57.27 -28.96 10.64
N ILE A 271 56.56 -29.65 11.55
CA ILE A 271 56.16 -31.06 11.36
C ILE A 271 54.99 -31.10 10.36
N SER A 272 55.24 -31.60 9.14
CA SER A 272 54.17 -31.84 8.18
C SER A 272 53.35 -33.08 8.57
N GLY A 273 52.07 -33.13 8.22
CA GLY A 273 51.15 -34.28 8.43
C GLY A 273 51.53 -35.62 7.74
N ASN A 274 52.82 -35.93 7.68
CA ASN A 274 53.41 -37.21 7.31
C ASN A 274 54.79 -37.38 7.99
N ASP A 275 55.08 -36.64 9.06
CA ASP A 275 56.39 -36.61 9.71
C ASP A 275 56.32 -37.29 11.08
N VAL A 276 56.98 -38.45 11.16
CA VAL A 276 57.09 -39.27 12.36
C VAL A 276 58.56 -39.32 12.76
N PHE A 277 58.94 -38.52 13.78
CA PHE A 277 60.32 -38.35 14.24
C PHE A 277 61.32 -37.90 13.16
N GLY A 278 60.95 -36.95 12.28
CA GLY A 278 61.82 -36.42 11.23
C GLY A 278 61.97 -37.35 10.02
N SER A 279 61.05 -38.31 9.84
CA SER A 279 61.03 -39.30 8.76
C SER A 279 59.61 -39.45 8.17
N PRO A 280 59.45 -39.77 6.88
CA PRO A 280 58.11 -39.97 6.29
C PRO A 280 57.36 -41.13 6.98
N GLY A 281 56.31 -40.80 7.73
CA GLY A 281 55.34 -41.74 8.31
C GLY A 281 54.16 -42.03 7.36
N PRO A 282 53.14 -42.76 7.83
CA PRO A 282 51.89 -42.92 7.09
C PRO A 282 51.24 -41.56 6.79
N ALA A 283 50.47 -41.47 5.71
CA ALA A 283 49.83 -40.22 5.33
C ALA A 283 48.90 -39.72 6.44
N GLY A 284 48.97 -38.44 6.77
CA GLY A 284 48.20 -37.78 7.83
C GLY A 284 48.83 -37.87 9.22
N ASP A 285 49.69 -38.85 9.49
CA ASP A 285 50.32 -39.00 10.81
C ASP A 285 51.36 -37.90 11.06
N TRP A 286 51.36 -37.36 12.27
CA TRP A 286 52.41 -36.47 12.75
C TRP A 286 52.84 -36.85 14.16
N SER A 287 54.13 -36.71 14.47
CA SER A 287 54.62 -36.84 15.84
C SER A 287 55.86 -36.02 16.11
N CYS A 288 56.03 -35.61 17.37
CA CYS A 288 57.24 -34.96 17.87
C CYS A 288 57.73 -35.61 19.16
N GLU A 289 59.04 -35.64 19.36
CA GLU A 289 59.63 -35.93 20.67
C GLU A 289 60.34 -34.71 21.25
N ILE A 290 60.06 -34.40 22.52
CA ILE A 290 60.84 -33.43 23.30
C ILE A 290 61.43 -34.18 24.50
N GLN A 291 62.73 -34.10 24.67
CA GLN A 291 63.47 -34.81 25.71
C GLN A 291 63.81 -33.91 26.90
N ASN A 292 64.03 -34.53 28.04
CA ASN A 292 64.46 -33.89 29.29
C ASN A 292 63.56 -32.76 29.79
N ILE A 293 62.25 -32.90 29.58
CA ILE A 293 61.23 -31.93 29.99
C ILE A 293 61.17 -31.88 31.52
N PRO A 294 61.21 -30.68 32.14
CA PRO A 294 61.04 -30.54 33.56
C PRO A 294 59.70 -31.15 34.00
N PRO A 295 59.66 -31.88 35.13
CA PRO A 295 58.40 -32.32 35.71
C PRO A 295 57.45 -31.14 35.92
N ASN A 296 56.15 -31.36 35.79
CA ASN A 296 55.09 -30.34 35.89
C ASN A 296 55.05 -29.32 34.74
N SER A 297 55.74 -29.58 33.63
CA SER A 297 55.62 -28.78 32.41
C SER A 297 54.25 -28.96 31.76
N THR A 298 53.75 -27.93 31.08
CA THR A 298 52.52 -27.98 30.28
C THR A 298 52.82 -27.89 28.80
N TYR A 299 51.86 -28.22 27.93
CA TYR A 299 52.00 -28.09 26.49
C TYR A 299 50.86 -27.29 25.86
N LEU A 300 51.11 -26.77 24.67
CA LEU A 300 50.14 -26.21 23.72
C LEU A 300 50.46 -26.76 22.33
N VAL A 301 49.48 -27.39 21.67
CA VAL A 301 49.60 -27.91 20.31
C VAL A 301 48.55 -27.28 19.42
N CYS A 302 48.99 -26.61 18.36
CA CYS A 302 48.14 -25.91 17.41
C CYS A 302 48.49 -26.28 15.97
N GLU A 303 47.50 -26.33 15.09
CA GLU A 303 47.75 -26.27 13.65
C GLU A 303 48.20 -24.87 13.24
N VAL A 304 49.16 -24.78 12.34
CA VAL A 304 49.53 -23.51 11.70
C VAL A 304 48.57 -23.29 10.53
N PRO A 305 47.85 -22.14 10.48
CA PRO A 305 46.98 -21.84 9.35
C PRO A 305 47.75 -21.87 8.03
N ILE A 306 47.43 -22.83 7.18
CA ILE A 306 47.91 -22.84 5.80
C ILE A 306 47.09 -21.81 5.01
N GLY A 307 47.74 -20.78 4.47
CA GLY A 307 47.08 -19.84 3.58
C GLY A 307 46.44 -20.58 2.40
N GLY A 308 45.16 -20.34 2.14
CA GLY A 308 44.35 -21.08 1.16
C GLY A 308 42.90 -21.15 1.59
N ASN A 309 42.06 -21.85 0.83
CA ASN A 309 40.64 -22.01 1.14
C ASN A 309 40.40 -23.15 2.16
N TRP A 310 41.08 -23.15 3.31
CA TRP A 310 40.95 -24.23 4.32
C TRP A 310 40.31 -23.70 5.62
N LEU A 311 39.38 -24.47 6.19
CA LEU A 311 38.76 -24.21 7.49
C LEU A 311 39.07 -25.34 8.46
N GLN A 312 39.66 -25.02 9.63
CA GLN A 312 39.93 -25.99 10.69
C GLN A 312 38.63 -26.32 11.45
N THR A 313 38.30 -27.60 11.52
CA THR A 313 37.10 -28.15 12.16
C THR A 313 37.42 -28.93 13.44
N GLY A 314 38.64 -29.48 13.56
CA GLY A 314 39.11 -30.23 14.74
C GLY A 314 40.45 -29.72 15.28
N PRO A 315 40.66 -29.65 16.61
CA PRO A 315 39.66 -29.89 17.65
C PRO A 315 38.55 -28.82 17.66
N VAL A 316 37.38 -29.20 18.20
CA VAL A 316 36.31 -28.25 18.49
C VAL A 316 36.84 -27.18 19.43
N ALA A 317 36.59 -25.91 19.10
CA ALA A 317 37.08 -24.79 19.88
C ALA A 317 36.64 -24.88 21.34
N ASP A 318 37.57 -24.66 22.27
CA ASP A 318 37.25 -24.60 23.70
C ASP A 318 36.45 -23.33 24.05
N SER A 319 36.12 -23.16 25.34
CA SER A 319 35.39 -21.97 25.83
C SER A 319 36.10 -20.63 25.59
N SER A 320 37.40 -20.64 25.26
CA SER A 320 38.18 -19.46 24.90
C SER A 320 38.23 -19.21 23.39
N GLY A 321 37.65 -20.11 22.58
CA GLY A 321 37.70 -20.07 21.12
C GLY A 321 38.98 -20.65 20.53
N SER A 322 39.81 -21.31 21.35
CA SER A 322 41.07 -21.92 20.91
C SER A 322 40.83 -23.27 20.26
N GLN A 323 41.35 -23.49 19.04
CA GLN A 323 41.36 -24.80 18.36
C GLN A 323 42.73 -25.49 18.52
N CYS A 324 43.23 -25.48 19.76
CA CYS A 324 44.51 -26.08 20.13
C CYS A 324 44.32 -27.03 21.31
N TYR A 325 45.18 -28.04 21.41
CA TYR A 325 45.24 -28.91 22.57
C TYR A 325 46.19 -28.33 23.61
N SER A 326 45.85 -28.42 24.91
CA SER A 326 46.75 -28.08 26.00
C SER A 326 46.58 -29.03 27.18
N GLY A 327 47.61 -29.16 28.01
CA GLY A 327 47.58 -30.07 29.15
C GLY A 327 48.91 -30.21 29.84
N LEU A 328 48.99 -31.12 30.82
CA LEU A 328 50.23 -31.51 31.47
C LEU A 328 51.04 -32.44 30.58
N VAL A 329 52.35 -32.26 30.52
CA VAL A 329 53.23 -33.16 29.79
C VAL A 329 53.35 -34.50 30.51
N VAL A 330 53.04 -35.57 29.79
CA VAL A 330 53.27 -36.97 30.18
C VAL A 330 54.14 -37.67 29.12
N PRO A 331 54.71 -38.86 29.37
CA PRO A 331 55.62 -39.51 28.43
C PRO A 331 55.04 -39.77 27.03
N VAL A 332 53.72 -39.94 26.91
CA VAL A 332 53.02 -40.12 25.62
C VAL A 332 51.76 -39.27 25.63
N VAL A 333 51.70 -38.27 24.74
CA VAL A 333 50.55 -37.39 24.50
C VAL A 333 50.05 -37.66 23.08
N ALA A 334 49.06 -38.55 22.95
CA ALA A 334 48.53 -39.02 21.67
C ALA A 334 47.08 -38.56 21.44
N GLY A 335 46.56 -38.77 20.22
CA GLY A 335 45.18 -38.42 19.83
C GLY A 335 44.97 -36.93 19.60
N LEU A 336 46.03 -36.21 19.26
CA LEU A 336 46.00 -34.78 18.98
C LEU A 336 45.59 -34.55 17.51
N ASP A 337 44.35 -34.88 17.18
CA ASP A 337 43.89 -34.92 15.79
C ASP A 337 43.41 -33.55 15.29
N PHE A 338 43.71 -33.23 14.04
CA PHE A 338 43.37 -31.95 13.40
C PHE A 338 42.61 -32.19 12.10
N GLY A 339 41.32 -31.85 12.08
CA GLY A 339 40.44 -31.96 10.92
C GLY A 339 40.28 -30.61 10.20
N ASN A 340 40.30 -30.60 8.86
CA ASN A 340 39.94 -29.43 8.06
C ASN A 340 39.05 -29.79 6.87
N VAL A 341 38.34 -28.80 6.34
CA VAL A 341 37.60 -28.87 5.08
C VAL A 341 38.06 -27.78 4.10
N ASP A 342 37.98 -28.07 2.80
CA ASP A 342 38.10 -27.06 1.75
C ASP A 342 36.89 -26.12 1.76
N THR A 343 37.09 -24.85 1.40
CA THR A 343 36.02 -23.84 1.33
C THR A 343 35.95 -23.19 -0.05
N ALA A 344 34.82 -22.57 -0.35
CA ALA A 344 34.56 -21.81 -1.56
C ALA A 344 33.72 -20.57 -1.23
N LYS A 345 33.85 -19.54 -2.07
CA LYS A 345 32.99 -18.35 -2.07
C LYS A 345 32.05 -18.37 -3.26
N ILE A 346 30.90 -17.75 -3.06
CA ILE A 346 29.90 -17.51 -4.09
C ILE A 346 29.95 -16.02 -4.40
N CYS A 347 30.35 -15.67 -5.62
CA CYS A 347 30.58 -14.30 -6.05
C CYS A 347 29.83 -13.96 -7.35
N GLY A 348 29.52 -12.69 -7.48
CA GLY A 348 28.85 -12.15 -8.66
C GLY A 348 29.02 -10.65 -8.77
N ALA A 349 28.26 -10.05 -9.67
CA ALA A 349 28.21 -8.62 -9.85
C ALA A 349 26.79 -8.10 -9.97
N LYS A 350 26.60 -6.82 -9.67
CA LYS A 350 25.37 -6.07 -9.86
C LYS A 350 25.65 -4.96 -10.87
N PHE A 351 24.84 -4.90 -11.93
CA PHE A 351 25.01 -3.93 -13.01
C PHE A 351 23.70 -3.25 -13.41
N TYR A 352 23.84 -2.09 -14.05
CA TYR A 352 22.79 -1.34 -14.69
C TYR A 352 22.62 -1.86 -16.11
N ASP A 353 21.59 -2.67 -16.32
CA ASP A 353 21.27 -3.25 -17.62
C ASP A 353 20.48 -2.22 -18.42
N SER A 354 21.23 -1.44 -19.19
CA SER A 354 20.75 -0.26 -19.89
C SER A 354 19.83 -0.59 -21.06
N ASN A 355 20.00 -1.78 -21.65
CA ASN A 355 19.22 -2.22 -22.81
C ASN A 355 18.16 -3.29 -22.43
N GLY A 356 18.17 -3.74 -21.18
CA GLY A 356 17.21 -4.68 -20.62
C GLY A 356 17.33 -6.10 -21.19
N ASN A 357 18.51 -6.47 -21.70
CA ASN A 357 18.75 -7.80 -22.30
C ASN A 357 19.21 -8.85 -21.28
N GLY A 358 19.49 -8.45 -20.04
CA GLY A 358 19.96 -9.24 -18.91
C GLY A 358 21.41 -9.72 -19.01
N VAL A 359 22.20 -9.14 -19.90
CA VAL A 359 23.62 -9.43 -20.10
C VAL A 359 24.41 -8.20 -19.69
N TRP A 360 25.51 -8.38 -18.94
CA TRP A 360 26.38 -7.26 -18.60
C TRP A 360 27.24 -6.88 -19.81
N ASP A 361 26.77 -5.92 -20.59
CA ASP A 361 27.39 -5.48 -21.83
C ASP A 361 28.53 -4.47 -21.60
N THR A 362 29.39 -4.31 -22.63
CA THR A 362 30.46 -3.31 -22.59
C THR A 362 29.88 -1.90 -22.52
N GLY A 363 30.20 -1.16 -21.44
CA GLY A 363 29.74 0.22 -21.22
C GLY A 363 28.63 0.34 -20.17
N GLU A 364 28.09 -0.77 -19.70
CA GLU A 364 27.11 -0.79 -18.61
C GLU A 364 27.78 -0.63 -17.24
N LEU A 365 27.15 0.18 -16.39
CA LEU A 365 27.73 0.60 -15.12
C LEU A 365 27.47 -0.42 -14.01
N PRO A 366 28.44 -0.62 -13.09
CA PRO A 366 28.16 -1.36 -11.87
C PRO A 366 27.19 -0.60 -10.95
N VAL A 367 26.46 -1.34 -10.11
CA VAL A 367 25.50 -0.77 -9.14
C VAL A 367 25.82 -1.23 -7.73
N SER A 368 26.06 -0.27 -6.84
CA SER A 368 26.40 -0.49 -5.43
C SER A 368 25.18 -0.39 -4.51
N GLY A 369 25.29 -0.90 -3.28
CA GLY A 369 24.28 -0.73 -2.23
C GLY A 369 23.08 -1.68 -2.30
N PHE A 370 23.02 -2.59 -3.28
CA PHE A 370 21.97 -3.62 -3.35
C PHE A 370 22.27 -4.75 -2.39
N GLN A 371 21.25 -5.21 -1.67
CA GLN A 371 21.37 -6.39 -0.81
C GLN A 371 21.16 -7.67 -1.63
N ILE A 372 22.05 -8.64 -1.49
CA ILE A 372 21.94 -9.99 -2.02
C ILE A 372 21.77 -10.94 -0.84
N ASN A 373 20.61 -11.58 -0.76
CA ASN A 373 20.33 -12.62 0.23
C ASN A 373 20.75 -13.97 -0.32
N LEU A 374 21.53 -14.69 0.47
CA LEU A 374 22.11 -15.99 0.18
C LEU A 374 21.57 -17.00 1.18
N GLY A 375 21.13 -18.16 0.70
CA GLY A 375 20.81 -19.33 1.50
C GLY A 375 21.76 -20.47 1.16
N PHE A 376 22.17 -21.24 2.16
CA PHE A 376 23.15 -22.31 2.05
C PHE A 376 22.64 -23.60 2.70
N THR A 377 22.94 -24.73 2.08
CA THR A 377 22.86 -26.07 2.68
C THR A 377 24.26 -26.67 2.65
N LEU A 378 24.83 -26.83 3.84
CA LEU A 378 26.18 -27.34 4.08
C LEU A 378 26.24 -28.86 3.79
N PRO A 379 27.44 -29.43 3.56
CA PRO A 379 27.60 -30.86 3.29
C PRO A 379 27.05 -31.79 4.38
N ASP A 380 27.03 -31.34 5.64
CA ASP A 380 26.47 -32.04 6.79
C ASP A 380 24.92 -31.99 6.86
N GLY A 381 24.29 -31.30 5.90
CA GLY A 381 22.84 -31.09 5.82
C GLY A 381 22.33 -29.91 6.66
N SER A 382 23.19 -29.23 7.42
CA SER A 382 22.83 -28.02 8.14
C SER A 382 22.67 -26.84 7.18
N THR A 383 22.05 -25.75 7.64
CA THR A 383 21.67 -24.63 6.77
C THR A 383 22.11 -23.30 7.34
N ALA A 384 22.53 -22.39 6.46
CA ALA A 384 22.95 -21.04 6.83
C ALA A 384 22.35 -20.01 5.89
N THR A 385 22.32 -18.75 6.33
CA THR A 385 21.90 -17.61 5.50
C THR A 385 22.85 -16.43 5.67
N GLU A 386 22.98 -15.63 4.63
CA GLU A 386 23.83 -14.44 4.62
C GLU A 386 23.19 -13.34 3.77
N THR A 387 23.44 -12.08 4.14
CA THR A 387 23.10 -10.94 3.29
C THR A 387 24.37 -10.15 3.03
N VAL A 388 24.70 -9.95 1.76
CA VAL A 388 25.85 -9.15 1.31
C VAL A 388 25.35 -7.89 0.62
N THR A 389 26.10 -6.80 0.69
CA THR A 389 25.78 -5.56 -0.01
C THR A 389 26.75 -5.36 -1.17
N THR A 390 26.24 -5.04 -2.37
CA THR A 390 27.09 -4.84 -3.55
C THR A 390 28.02 -3.65 -3.35
N ALA A 391 29.29 -3.84 -3.66
CA ALA A 391 30.34 -2.85 -3.51
C ALA A 391 30.23 -1.74 -4.58
N ALA A 392 31.07 -0.70 -4.46
CA ALA A 392 31.10 0.44 -5.39
C ALA A 392 31.34 0.03 -6.86
N ASP A 393 32.09 -1.06 -7.07
CA ASP A 393 32.36 -1.66 -8.38
C ASP A 393 31.31 -2.71 -8.79
N GLY A 394 30.20 -2.79 -8.05
CA GLY A 394 29.09 -3.72 -8.29
C GLY A 394 29.37 -5.15 -7.83
N SER A 395 30.59 -5.47 -7.40
CA SER A 395 30.92 -6.84 -6.97
C SER A 395 30.21 -7.21 -5.66
N TRP A 396 29.92 -8.49 -5.50
CA TRP A 396 29.45 -9.07 -4.25
C TRP A 396 30.00 -10.49 -4.10
N CYS A 397 30.31 -10.89 -2.86
CA CYS A 397 30.82 -12.23 -2.54
C CYS A 397 30.32 -12.65 -1.15
N SER A 398 29.94 -13.91 -1.01
CA SER A 398 29.67 -14.53 0.30
C SER A 398 30.94 -14.65 1.14
N LYS A 399 30.79 -14.95 2.43
CA LYS A 399 31.88 -15.57 3.22
C LYS A 399 32.25 -16.94 2.64
N SER A 400 33.37 -17.49 3.11
CA SER A 400 33.80 -18.84 2.73
C SER A 400 32.90 -19.88 3.39
N TYR A 401 32.41 -20.85 2.61
CA TYR A 401 31.66 -22.02 3.09
C TYR A 401 32.34 -23.30 2.64
N PRO A 402 32.21 -24.41 3.38
CA PRO A 402 32.70 -25.73 2.96
C PRO A 402 32.37 -26.05 1.50
N SER A 403 33.34 -26.59 0.76
CA SER A 403 33.15 -27.06 -0.60
C SER A 403 32.06 -28.16 -0.62
N GLY A 404 31.22 -28.17 -1.65
CA GLY A 404 30.02 -29.02 -1.68
C GLY A 404 28.77 -28.39 -1.03
N THR A 405 28.86 -27.17 -0.50
CA THR A 405 27.69 -26.39 -0.07
C THR A 405 26.79 -26.04 -1.25
N HIS A 406 25.51 -26.38 -1.16
CA HIS A 406 24.49 -25.88 -2.10
C HIS A 406 24.08 -24.46 -1.71
N TYR A 407 23.79 -23.62 -2.70
CA TYR A 407 23.38 -22.24 -2.45
C TYR A 407 22.19 -21.80 -3.31
N ALA A 408 21.52 -20.75 -2.82
CA ALA A 408 20.58 -19.94 -3.58
C ALA A 408 20.89 -18.46 -3.32
N ALA A 409 20.96 -17.65 -4.38
CA ALA A 409 21.20 -16.21 -4.27
C ALA A 409 20.02 -15.43 -4.84
N ARG A 410 19.58 -14.38 -4.14
CA ARG A 410 18.49 -13.48 -4.54
C ARG A 410 18.88 -12.03 -4.31
N GLU A 411 18.60 -11.15 -5.26
CA GLU A 411 18.62 -9.73 -4.93
C GLU A 411 17.39 -9.30 -4.12
N VAL A 412 17.59 -8.33 -3.23
CA VAL A 412 16.51 -7.61 -2.56
C VAL A 412 16.32 -6.31 -3.31
N VAL A 413 15.35 -6.30 -4.22
CA VAL A 413 14.97 -5.09 -4.96
C VAL A 413 14.38 -4.07 -3.97
N PRO A 414 14.98 -2.87 -3.82
CA PRO A 414 14.41 -1.83 -2.98
C PRO A 414 13.00 -1.47 -3.44
N PRO A 415 12.03 -1.30 -2.53
CA PRO A 415 10.69 -0.89 -2.92
C PRO A 415 10.72 0.48 -3.63
N PRO A 416 9.83 0.71 -4.62
CA PRO A 416 9.69 2.03 -5.23
C PRO A 416 9.38 3.09 -4.18
N ALA A 417 10.15 4.18 -4.16
CA ALA A 417 9.96 5.31 -3.25
C ALA A 417 9.79 6.58 -4.09
N PRO A 418 8.60 7.22 -4.12
CA PRO A 418 8.38 8.45 -4.88
C PRO A 418 9.43 9.52 -4.56
N PRO A 419 9.98 10.23 -5.57
CA PRO A 419 9.53 10.28 -6.97
C PRO A 419 10.05 9.14 -7.86
N CYS A 420 10.83 8.20 -7.31
CA CYS A 420 11.49 7.14 -8.06
C CYS A 420 10.56 5.93 -8.26
N GLY A 421 10.53 5.39 -9.49
CA GLY A 421 9.74 4.20 -9.79
C GLY A 421 10.39 2.86 -9.45
N GLY A 422 11.58 2.88 -8.85
CA GLY A 422 12.28 1.68 -8.39
C GLY A 422 13.09 1.00 -9.49
N TRP A 423 13.15 -0.32 -9.44
CA TRP A 423 14.03 -1.16 -10.25
C TRP A 423 13.29 -2.40 -10.74
N SER A 424 13.54 -2.79 -11.98
CA SER A 424 13.10 -4.08 -12.54
C SER A 424 14.31 -4.96 -12.82
N GLN A 425 14.29 -6.17 -12.29
CA GLN A 425 15.31 -7.18 -12.56
C GLN A 425 15.25 -7.64 -14.02
N THR A 426 16.42 -7.80 -14.64
CA THR A 426 16.59 -8.23 -16.03
C THR A 426 17.57 -9.40 -16.15
N ALA A 427 18.49 -9.57 -15.19
CA ALA A 427 19.35 -10.75 -15.10
C ALA A 427 19.16 -11.49 -13.76
N PRO A 428 19.23 -12.84 -13.76
CA PRO A 428 19.62 -13.72 -14.88
C PRO A 428 18.60 -13.85 -16.01
N VAL A 429 19.09 -13.94 -17.26
CA VAL A 429 18.28 -14.20 -18.47
C VAL A 429 17.80 -15.66 -18.47
N GLY A 430 16.48 -15.87 -18.48
CA GLY A 430 15.88 -17.21 -18.66
C GLY A 430 15.55 -18.01 -17.39
N GLY A 431 15.60 -17.40 -16.20
CA GLY A 431 15.30 -18.07 -14.93
C GLY A 431 13.88 -17.81 -14.39
N LEU A 432 12.83 -18.24 -15.10
CA LEU A 432 11.46 -18.25 -14.57
C LEU A 432 11.08 -19.66 -14.08
N TRP A 433 10.97 -19.83 -12.76
CA TRP A 433 10.31 -20.92 -12.04
C TRP A 433 9.53 -20.24 -10.89
N SER A 434 8.24 -20.49 -10.57
CA SER A 434 7.27 -19.71 -9.73
C SER A 434 6.52 -20.33 -8.47
N GLY A 435 6.94 -20.18 -7.18
CA GLY A 435 6.29 -20.53 -5.87
C GLY A 435 7.18 -20.62 -4.58
N ASP A 436 7.16 -19.65 -3.66
CA ASP A 436 7.76 -19.66 -2.29
C ASP A 436 8.95 -20.58 -1.88
N ILE A 437 10.11 -19.96 -1.62
CA ILE A 437 11.19 -20.54 -0.79
C ILE A 437 11.07 -20.03 0.65
N SER A 438 10.96 -20.94 1.62
CA SER A 438 11.23 -20.65 3.03
C SER A 438 12.73 -20.73 3.31
N PHE A 439 13.24 -19.85 4.18
CA PHE A 439 14.63 -19.86 4.64
C PHE A 439 14.68 -20.57 6.00
N PRO A 440 15.51 -21.62 6.17
CA PRO A 440 16.48 -22.21 5.22
C PRO A 440 15.84 -23.12 4.15
N PRO A 441 16.52 -23.42 3.02
CA PRO A 441 15.86 -24.05 1.87
C PRO A 441 15.40 -25.49 2.18
N THR A 442 14.11 -25.69 2.39
CA THR A 442 13.46 -26.99 2.19
C THR A 442 13.32 -27.23 0.69
N TYR A 443 13.77 -28.39 0.22
CA TYR A 443 13.73 -28.79 -1.18
C TYR A 443 12.28 -29.08 -1.63
N SER A 444 11.52 -28.04 -1.98
CA SER A 444 10.30 -28.12 -2.78
C SER A 444 10.04 -26.77 -3.46
N ASP A 445 9.82 -26.85 -4.77
CA ASP A 445 9.38 -25.88 -5.78
C ASP A 445 8.78 -24.54 -5.25
N ASP A 446 9.28 -23.34 -5.63
CA ASP A 446 9.22 -22.59 -6.92
C ASP A 446 9.55 -21.00 -6.67
N THR A 447 9.54 -20.02 -7.62
CA THR A 447 9.55 -18.47 -7.54
C THR A 447 10.86 -17.66 -7.71
N GLY A 448 11.64 -17.92 -8.75
CA GLY A 448 11.64 -16.99 -9.91
C GLY A 448 12.45 -15.70 -9.81
N THR A 449 13.42 -15.61 -8.91
CA THR A 449 14.33 -14.46 -8.76
C THR A 449 15.78 -14.85 -8.44
N TYR A 450 16.13 -16.12 -8.66
CA TYR A 450 17.32 -16.73 -8.06
C TYR A 450 18.31 -17.30 -9.06
N PHE A 451 19.59 -17.25 -8.71
CA PHE A 451 20.57 -18.19 -9.24
C PHE A 451 20.53 -19.48 -8.41
N LYS A 452 20.45 -20.64 -9.09
CA LYS A 452 20.62 -21.98 -8.54
C LYS A 452 21.69 -22.69 -9.37
N ALA A 453 22.79 -23.15 -8.78
CA ALA A 453 23.70 -24.04 -9.51
C ALA A 453 24.50 -25.01 -8.62
N SER A 454 24.44 -26.27 -9.08
CA SER A 454 25.35 -27.43 -9.00
C SER A 454 25.88 -27.94 -7.65
N ASP A 455 25.83 -29.27 -7.54
CA ASP A 455 26.13 -30.11 -6.37
C ASP A 455 27.62 -30.21 -6.00
N SER A 456 28.46 -29.29 -6.46
CA SER A 456 29.87 -29.15 -6.05
C SER A 456 30.58 -28.13 -6.93
N ALA A 457 31.12 -27.06 -6.36
CA ALA A 457 32.15 -26.28 -7.05
C ALA A 457 33.10 -25.54 -6.08
N PRO A 458 34.39 -25.39 -6.46
CA PRO A 458 35.27 -24.35 -5.92
C PRO A 458 34.70 -22.94 -6.18
N ASP A 459 35.40 -21.88 -5.75
CA ASP A 459 34.97 -20.47 -5.88
C ASP A 459 34.11 -20.20 -7.13
N THR A 460 32.82 -19.97 -6.91
CA THR A 460 31.85 -19.74 -7.99
C THR A 460 31.79 -18.24 -8.30
N THR A 461 31.95 -17.87 -9.58
CA THR A 461 31.92 -16.48 -10.05
C THR A 461 30.91 -16.32 -11.20
N GLY A 462 30.53 -15.08 -11.51
CA GLY A 462 29.66 -14.78 -12.66
C GLY A 462 28.16 -14.81 -12.38
N LEU A 463 27.75 -14.81 -11.10
CA LEU A 463 26.35 -14.71 -10.67
C LEU A 463 25.87 -13.25 -10.77
N ASN A 464 25.55 -12.80 -11.99
CA ASN A 464 25.34 -11.37 -12.24
C ASN A 464 23.86 -10.96 -12.18
N PHE A 465 23.53 -10.01 -11.30
CA PHE A 465 22.22 -9.39 -11.19
C PHE A 465 22.17 -8.08 -11.99
N GLY A 466 21.35 -8.04 -13.03
CA GLY A 466 21.14 -6.88 -13.90
C GLY A 466 19.78 -6.27 -13.60
N ASN A 467 19.71 -4.94 -13.50
CA ASN A 467 18.43 -4.24 -13.37
C ASN A 467 18.41 -2.98 -14.23
N VAL A 468 17.20 -2.63 -14.66
CA VAL A 468 16.88 -1.35 -15.28
C VAL A 468 16.07 -0.51 -14.29
N ALA A 469 16.33 0.79 -14.25
CA ALA A 469 15.52 1.71 -13.45
C ALA A 469 14.13 1.86 -14.09
N THR A 470 13.09 2.02 -13.27
CA THR A 470 11.72 2.13 -13.76
C THR A 470 11.07 3.46 -13.37
N GLY A 471 10.13 3.92 -14.18
CA GLY A 471 9.29 5.10 -13.94
C GLY A 471 7.88 4.90 -14.50
N ARG A 472 6.95 5.80 -14.19
CA ARG A 472 5.58 5.79 -14.72
C ARG A 472 5.33 6.96 -15.66
N VAL A 473 4.28 6.81 -16.45
CA VAL A 473 3.71 7.87 -17.27
C VAL A 473 2.40 8.29 -16.60
N CYS A 474 2.36 9.53 -16.12
CA CYS A 474 1.30 10.06 -15.28
C CYS A 474 0.76 11.38 -15.81
N GLY A 475 -0.50 11.64 -15.51
CA GLY A 475 -1.15 12.89 -15.87
C GLY A 475 -2.44 13.07 -15.10
N THR A 476 -3.17 14.12 -15.46
CA THR A 476 -4.48 14.40 -14.89
C THR A 476 -5.50 14.65 -15.97
N LYS A 477 -6.76 14.38 -15.65
CA LYS A 477 -7.92 14.56 -16.49
C LYS A 477 -8.79 15.62 -15.84
N PHE A 478 -9.09 16.68 -16.59
CA PHE A 478 -9.81 17.84 -16.08
C PHE A 478 -10.92 18.29 -17.01
N TYR A 479 -11.86 19.04 -16.45
CA TYR A 479 -12.97 19.69 -17.13
C TYR A 479 -12.49 21.06 -17.61
N ASP A 480 -12.05 21.13 -18.86
CA ASP A 480 -11.47 22.32 -19.47
C ASP A 480 -12.58 23.27 -19.90
N LYS A 481 -12.94 24.19 -18.99
CA LYS A 481 -14.14 25.00 -19.12
C LYS A 481 -13.97 26.11 -20.16
N ASN A 482 -12.74 26.58 -20.35
CA ASN A 482 -12.43 27.66 -21.30
C ASN A 482 -11.89 27.15 -22.64
N MET A 483 -11.68 25.83 -22.76
CA MET A 483 -11.21 25.11 -23.94
C MET A 483 -9.81 25.52 -24.40
N ASN A 484 -8.94 25.93 -23.48
CA ASN A 484 -7.57 26.34 -23.83
C ASN A 484 -6.57 25.17 -23.88
N GLY A 485 -7.00 23.96 -23.51
CA GLY A 485 -6.19 22.74 -23.50
C GLY A 485 -5.17 22.67 -22.36
N VAL A 486 -5.26 23.55 -21.36
CA VAL A 486 -4.34 23.66 -20.22
C VAL A 486 -5.12 23.60 -18.92
N LYS A 487 -4.63 22.85 -17.94
CA LYS A 487 -5.28 22.75 -16.63
C LYS A 487 -5.11 24.04 -15.84
N ASP A 488 -6.18 24.83 -15.76
CA ASP A 488 -6.21 26.10 -15.04
C ASP A 488 -6.67 25.94 -13.58
N ALA A 489 -6.37 26.97 -12.77
CA ALA A 489 -6.86 27.05 -11.40
C ALA A 489 -8.40 27.12 -11.36
N GLY A 490 -9.02 26.17 -10.65
CA GLY A 490 -10.47 26.09 -10.48
C GLY A 490 -11.18 25.15 -11.47
N GLU A 491 -10.45 24.52 -12.39
CA GLU A 491 -11.01 23.48 -13.26
C GLU A 491 -11.16 22.16 -12.52
N ALA A 492 -12.34 21.56 -12.64
CA ALA A 492 -12.71 20.37 -11.88
C ALA A 492 -12.01 19.12 -12.43
N PRO A 493 -11.61 18.16 -11.58
CA PRO A 493 -11.12 16.87 -12.03
C PRO A 493 -12.24 16.04 -12.67
N VAL A 494 -11.87 15.15 -13.60
CA VAL A 494 -12.82 14.25 -14.28
C VAL A 494 -12.39 12.80 -14.09
N SER A 495 -13.21 12.03 -13.39
CA SER A 495 -13.01 10.61 -13.09
C SER A 495 -13.65 9.69 -14.13
N GLY A 496 -13.17 8.45 -14.24
CA GLY A 496 -13.81 7.39 -15.03
C GLY A 496 -13.46 7.37 -16.52
N PHE A 497 -12.49 8.17 -16.97
CA PHE A 497 -12.02 8.17 -18.35
C PHE A 497 -10.93 7.13 -18.56
N SER A 498 -11.01 6.39 -19.68
CA SER A 498 -9.98 5.44 -20.08
C SER A 498 -8.83 6.17 -20.79
N ILE A 499 -7.62 6.03 -20.26
CA ILE A 499 -6.37 6.48 -20.85
C ILE A 499 -5.61 5.25 -21.34
N ASN A 500 -5.28 5.21 -22.63
CA ASN A 500 -4.58 4.11 -23.28
C ASN A 500 -3.13 4.50 -23.51
N ILE A 501 -2.22 3.66 -23.03
CA ILE A 501 -0.78 3.77 -23.18
C ILE A 501 -0.31 2.64 -24.09
N ALA A 502 0.25 2.96 -25.24
CA ALA A 502 1.02 2.03 -26.06
C ALA A 502 2.51 2.25 -25.78
N TRP A 503 3.29 1.18 -25.68
CA TRP A 503 4.71 1.28 -25.32
C TRP A 503 5.60 0.35 -26.14
N THR A 504 6.88 0.73 -26.21
CA THR A 504 8.00 -0.05 -26.76
C THR A 504 9.19 0.05 -25.79
N LYS A 505 9.56 -1.06 -25.14
CA LYS A 505 10.70 -1.12 -24.20
C LYS A 505 12.05 -1.08 -24.95
N PRO A 506 13.18 -0.78 -24.27
CA PRO A 506 14.51 -0.77 -24.89
C PRO A 506 14.88 -2.07 -25.60
N ASN A 507 14.46 -3.21 -25.03
CA ASN A 507 14.67 -4.53 -25.64
C ASN A 507 13.76 -4.82 -26.87
N GLY A 508 13.00 -3.83 -27.34
CA GLY A 508 12.14 -3.90 -28.53
C GLY A 508 10.76 -4.52 -28.31
N SER A 509 10.46 -5.03 -27.11
CA SER A 509 9.12 -5.55 -26.80
C SER A 509 8.07 -4.44 -26.78
N THR A 510 6.86 -4.73 -27.27
CA THR A 510 5.77 -3.77 -27.36
C THR A 510 4.51 -4.26 -26.64
N GLY A 511 3.63 -3.33 -26.26
CA GLY A 511 2.35 -3.67 -25.65
C GLY A 511 1.47 -2.45 -25.41
N THR A 512 0.31 -2.69 -24.78
CA THR A 512 -0.64 -1.64 -24.41
C THR A 512 -1.15 -1.83 -22.98
N GLU A 513 -1.49 -0.72 -22.33
CA GLU A 513 -2.13 -0.66 -21.02
C GLU A 513 -3.28 0.36 -21.07
N THR A 514 -4.36 0.09 -20.36
CA THR A 514 -5.46 1.05 -20.16
C THR A 514 -5.64 1.31 -18.68
N VAL A 515 -5.60 2.58 -18.28
CA VAL A 515 -5.87 3.02 -16.91
C VAL A 515 -7.11 3.91 -16.88
N VAL A 516 -7.79 3.95 -15.73
CA VAL A 516 -9.01 4.75 -15.55
C VAL A 516 -8.69 5.89 -14.59
N THR A 517 -9.10 7.11 -14.94
CA THR A 517 -8.87 8.29 -14.10
C THR A 517 -9.62 8.16 -12.78
N ASP A 518 -8.93 8.45 -11.67
CA ASP A 518 -9.49 8.34 -10.32
C ASP A 518 -10.47 9.48 -9.99
N SER A 519 -11.04 9.49 -8.77
CA SER A 519 -11.97 10.54 -8.32
C SER A 519 -11.37 11.96 -8.31
N ASN A 520 -10.04 12.08 -8.29
CA ASN A 520 -9.29 13.32 -8.36
C ASN A 520 -8.81 13.61 -9.79
N GLY A 521 -9.24 12.82 -10.77
CA GLY A 521 -8.84 12.93 -12.17
C GLY A 521 -7.41 12.49 -12.44
N ASN A 522 -6.70 11.92 -11.46
CA ASN A 522 -5.32 11.48 -11.67
C ASN A 522 -5.30 10.13 -12.36
N TRP A 523 -4.25 9.89 -13.14
CA TRP A 523 -3.97 8.59 -13.73
C TRP A 523 -2.45 8.39 -13.84
N CYS A 524 -2.03 7.14 -13.73
CA CYS A 524 -0.64 6.73 -13.88
C CYS A 524 -0.60 5.34 -14.49
N SER A 525 0.33 5.10 -15.41
CA SER A 525 0.63 3.78 -15.94
C SER A 525 1.28 2.87 -14.89
N SER A 526 1.42 1.59 -15.25
CA SER A 526 2.37 0.67 -14.62
C SER A 526 3.82 1.19 -14.75
N TYR A 527 4.72 0.63 -13.95
CA TYR A 527 6.14 0.93 -14.02
C TYR A 527 6.76 0.36 -15.30
N TYR A 528 7.42 1.22 -16.06
CA TYR A 528 8.13 0.88 -17.29
C TYR A 528 9.62 1.18 -17.16
N PRO A 529 10.49 0.36 -17.78
CA PRO A 529 11.92 0.63 -17.84
C PRO A 529 12.26 2.00 -18.42
N ASP A 530 13.41 2.52 -18.01
CA ASP A 530 14.13 3.57 -18.73
C ASP A 530 14.15 3.33 -20.25
N GLY A 531 14.20 4.39 -21.04
CA GLY A 531 14.23 4.32 -22.50
C GLY A 531 12.94 3.82 -23.16
N THR A 532 11.92 3.41 -22.39
CA THR A 532 10.63 2.96 -22.93
C THR A 532 9.96 4.10 -23.70
N ALA A 533 9.77 3.90 -25.00
CA ALA A 533 8.96 4.79 -25.83
C ALA A 533 7.48 4.58 -25.49
N TYR A 534 6.71 5.66 -25.42
CA TYR A 534 5.28 5.59 -25.14
C TYR A 534 4.48 6.49 -26.07
N VAL A 535 3.23 6.11 -26.31
CA VAL A 535 2.16 6.95 -26.89
C VAL A 535 0.95 6.85 -25.98
N VAL A 536 0.48 7.99 -25.47
CA VAL A 536 -0.70 8.09 -24.62
C VAL A 536 -1.84 8.73 -25.41
N THR A 537 -3.02 8.11 -25.34
CA THR A 537 -4.27 8.60 -25.92
C THR A 537 -5.39 8.44 -24.91
N GLU A 538 -6.48 9.19 -25.06
CA GLU A 538 -7.71 8.94 -24.30
C GLU A 538 -8.79 8.32 -25.20
N THR A 539 -9.73 7.60 -24.59
CA THR A 539 -10.96 7.19 -25.28
C THR A 539 -12.08 8.15 -24.95
N LEU A 540 -12.52 8.93 -25.94
CA LEU A 540 -13.70 9.77 -25.83
C LEU A 540 -14.96 8.91 -25.69
N THR A 541 -15.82 9.28 -24.75
CA THR A 541 -17.13 8.64 -24.54
C THR A 541 -18.23 9.69 -24.57
N GLY A 542 -19.44 9.32 -25.02
CA GLY A 542 -20.59 10.22 -25.04
C GLY A 542 -20.36 11.51 -25.85
N ASN A 543 -20.77 12.65 -25.27
CA ASN A 543 -20.67 13.97 -25.90
C ASN A 543 -19.46 14.77 -25.41
N TRP A 544 -18.37 14.12 -25.04
CA TRP A 544 -17.16 14.82 -24.61
C TRP A 544 -16.28 15.20 -25.81
N LEU A 545 -15.78 16.43 -25.80
CA LEU A 545 -14.81 16.95 -26.75
C LEU A 545 -13.46 17.09 -26.06
N GLN A 546 -12.42 16.52 -26.65
CA GLN A 546 -11.05 16.74 -26.24
C GLN A 546 -10.58 18.14 -26.63
N THR A 547 -10.01 18.86 -25.67
CA THR A 547 -9.43 20.20 -25.85
C THR A 547 -7.92 20.22 -25.59
N GLY A 548 -7.39 19.24 -24.86
CA GLY A 548 -5.94 19.05 -24.66
C GLY A 548 -5.54 17.57 -24.56
N PRO A 549 -4.34 17.19 -25.02
CA PRO A 549 -3.37 18.00 -25.79
C PRO A 549 -3.80 18.27 -27.24
N ALA A 550 -3.25 19.34 -27.82
CA ALA A 550 -3.34 19.61 -29.25
C ALA A 550 -2.72 18.45 -30.05
N GLY A 551 -3.53 17.74 -30.85
CA GLY A 551 -3.13 16.57 -31.62
C GLY A 551 -3.69 15.24 -31.12
N GLY A 552 -4.33 15.21 -29.94
CA GLY A 552 -5.07 14.05 -29.43
C GLY A 552 -4.20 12.97 -28.78
N SER A 553 -2.88 13.13 -28.77
CA SER A 553 -1.96 12.18 -28.14
C SER A 553 -0.71 12.86 -27.60
N TYR A 554 -0.08 12.19 -26.63
CA TYR A 554 1.28 12.48 -26.21
C TYR A 554 2.18 11.34 -26.64
N SER A 555 3.38 11.65 -27.13
CA SER A 555 4.40 10.64 -27.43
C SER A 555 5.74 11.08 -26.87
N GLY A 556 6.52 10.14 -26.34
CA GLY A 556 7.82 10.43 -25.77
C GLY A 556 8.56 9.17 -25.36
N HIS A 557 9.61 9.35 -24.58
CA HIS A 557 10.38 8.28 -23.98
C HIS A 557 10.48 8.54 -22.49
N ILE A 558 10.41 7.49 -21.68
CA ILE A 558 10.81 7.54 -20.28
C ILE A 558 12.34 7.69 -20.28
N GLY A 559 12.91 8.76 -19.71
CA GLY A 559 14.35 9.01 -19.84
C GLY A 559 14.96 10.17 -19.05
N TRP A 560 16.27 10.04 -18.83
CA TRP A 560 17.21 10.70 -17.90
C TRP A 560 17.03 12.18 -17.51
N VAL A 561 16.87 12.41 -16.20
CA VAL A 561 17.40 13.63 -15.55
C VAL A 561 18.93 13.49 -15.56
N ALA A 562 19.63 14.39 -16.26
CA ALA A 562 21.07 14.49 -16.15
C ALA A 562 21.43 14.89 -14.70
N GLN A 563 21.92 13.96 -13.89
CA GLN A 563 22.65 14.30 -12.67
C GLN A 563 24.07 13.78 -12.74
N GLN A 564 25.00 14.74 -12.72
CA GLN A 564 26.41 14.53 -12.51
C GLN A 564 26.67 13.92 -11.13
N SER A 565 27.77 13.15 -11.10
CA SER A 565 28.58 12.74 -9.94
C SER A 565 28.38 11.28 -9.53
N TYR A 566 29.53 10.60 -9.52
CA TYR A 566 29.75 9.18 -9.23
C TYR A 566 29.19 8.77 -7.86
N ASP A 567 27.97 8.24 -7.88
CA ASP A 567 27.46 7.14 -7.06
C ASP A 567 26.13 6.73 -7.72
N VAL A 568 26.15 5.66 -8.54
CA VAL A 568 25.04 5.26 -9.42
C VAL A 568 23.94 4.57 -8.59
N SER A 569 23.25 5.36 -7.76
CA SER A 569 21.92 5.02 -7.22
C SER A 569 20.89 5.50 -8.23
N PHE A 570 20.79 4.78 -9.35
CA PHE A 570 19.95 5.15 -10.48
C PHE A 570 18.46 5.05 -10.13
N CYS A 571 17.77 6.18 -10.10
CA CYS A 571 16.32 6.24 -9.92
C CYS A 571 15.75 7.10 -11.06
N ILE A 572 14.68 6.63 -11.69
CA ILE A 572 13.97 7.39 -12.73
C ILE A 572 12.72 8.00 -12.13
N GLN A 573 12.57 9.31 -12.37
CA GLN A 573 11.37 10.05 -11.98
C GLN A 573 10.21 9.72 -12.93
N ASP A 574 9.01 9.68 -12.37
CA ASP A 574 7.79 9.59 -13.18
C ASP A 574 7.70 10.74 -14.18
N VAL A 575 7.32 10.44 -15.42
CA VAL A 575 6.90 11.45 -16.39
C VAL A 575 5.53 11.95 -15.98
N THR A 576 5.41 13.24 -15.69
CA THR A 576 4.17 13.88 -15.23
C THR A 576 3.75 15.02 -16.16
N GLY A 577 2.55 15.59 -15.96
CA GLY A 577 2.03 16.72 -16.75
C GLY A 577 1.43 16.34 -18.10
N LEU A 578 1.13 15.06 -18.30
CA LEU A 578 0.43 14.56 -19.50
C LEU A 578 -1.08 14.74 -19.31
N ASP A 579 -1.52 16.00 -19.30
CA ASP A 579 -2.88 16.34 -18.89
C ASP A 579 -3.89 16.31 -20.06
N PHE A 580 -5.01 15.63 -19.85
CA PHE A 580 -6.12 15.56 -20.82
C PHE A 580 -7.27 16.49 -20.40
N GLY A 581 -7.44 17.58 -21.15
CA GLY A 581 -8.52 18.55 -20.99
C GLY A 581 -9.69 18.18 -21.88
N ASN A 582 -10.91 18.12 -21.33
CA ASN A 582 -12.13 17.92 -22.12
C ASN A 582 -13.27 18.77 -21.61
N ILE A 583 -14.20 19.08 -22.52
CA ILE A 583 -15.45 19.75 -22.21
C ILE A 583 -16.64 18.90 -22.69
N GLN A 584 -17.76 18.94 -21.96
CA GLN A 584 -18.99 18.31 -22.42
C GLN A 584 -19.65 19.15 -23.52
N GLN A 585 -20.38 18.49 -24.41
CA GLN A 585 -21.13 19.15 -25.46
C GLN A 585 -22.63 18.85 -25.38
N ALA A 586 -23.44 19.82 -25.79
CA ALA A 586 -24.89 19.77 -25.80
C ALA A 586 -25.46 20.29 -27.11
N ARG A 587 -26.71 19.91 -27.41
CA ARG A 587 -27.46 20.45 -28.56
C ARG A 587 -28.49 21.45 -28.07
N LEU A 588 -28.71 22.51 -28.85
CA LEU A 588 -29.85 23.39 -28.71
C LEU A 588 -30.99 22.84 -29.56
N CYS A 589 -32.09 22.42 -28.94
CA CYS A 589 -33.26 21.91 -29.64
C CYS A 589 -34.48 22.79 -29.36
N GLY A 590 -35.36 22.92 -30.36
CA GLY A 590 -36.59 23.67 -30.24
C GLY A 590 -37.71 23.16 -31.13
N LEU A 591 -38.85 23.81 -31.01
CA LEU A 591 -40.09 23.44 -31.69
C LEU A 591 -40.77 24.66 -32.31
N LYS A 592 -41.13 24.52 -33.58
CA LYS A 592 -41.90 25.47 -34.35
C LYS A 592 -43.33 24.94 -34.51
N PHE A 593 -44.33 25.67 -34.06
CA PHE A 593 -45.74 25.24 -34.11
C PHE A 593 -46.68 26.26 -34.76
N TYR A 594 -47.84 25.78 -35.19
CA TYR A 594 -48.94 26.56 -35.76
C TYR A 594 -49.94 26.93 -34.69
N ASP A 595 -49.83 28.17 -34.23
CA ASP A 595 -50.63 28.73 -33.15
C ASP A 595 -52.00 29.15 -33.68
N THR A 596 -52.97 28.25 -33.59
CA THR A 596 -54.27 28.40 -34.25
C THR A 596 -55.15 29.41 -33.51
N ASN A 597 -54.92 29.61 -32.21
CA ASN A 597 -55.70 30.52 -31.37
C ASN A 597 -54.97 31.84 -31.06
N ALA A 598 -53.74 32.00 -31.55
CA ALA A 598 -52.86 33.15 -31.42
C ALA A 598 -52.39 33.44 -29.99
N ASN A 599 -52.48 32.49 -29.05
CA ASN A 599 -52.19 32.71 -27.63
C ASN A 599 -50.69 32.67 -27.28
N GLY A 600 -49.85 32.25 -28.21
CA GLY A 600 -48.40 32.16 -28.04
C GLY A 600 -47.90 30.98 -27.22
N VAL A 601 -48.74 29.98 -26.97
CA VAL A 601 -48.42 28.75 -26.25
C VAL A 601 -48.78 27.58 -27.16
N GLN A 602 -47.95 26.54 -27.18
CA GLN A 602 -48.32 25.35 -27.93
C GLN A 602 -49.40 24.57 -27.18
N ASP A 603 -50.61 24.57 -27.72
CA ASP A 603 -51.74 23.83 -27.18
C ASP A 603 -51.91 22.44 -27.80
N GLY A 604 -52.68 21.59 -27.12
CA GLY A 604 -53.08 20.29 -27.67
C GLY A 604 -53.85 20.44 -28.98
N GLY A 605 -53.34 19.81 -30.05
CA GLY A 605 -53.94 19.86 -31.38
C GLY A 605 -53.29 20.86 -32.34
N GLU A 606 -52.32 21.65 -31.87
CA GLU A 606 -51.56 22.58 -32.71
C GLU A 606 -50.37 21.85 -33.37
N PRO A 607 -50.34 21.76 -34.71
CA PRO A 607 -49.31 21.01 -35.41
C PRO A 607 -47.98 21.76 -35.45
N GLY A 608 -46.88 21.01 -35.57
CA GLY A 608 -45.59 21.56 -35.92
C GLY A 608 -45.55 22.15 -37.33
N ILE A 609 -44.63 23.09 -37.59
CA ILE A 609 -44.43 23.69 -38.92
C ILE A 609 -43.00 23.46 -39.42
N GLY A 610 -42.89 22.81 -40.57
CA GLY A 610 -41.62 22.63 -41.29
C GLY A 610 -41.19 23.81 -42.17
N CYS A 611 -39.95 23.74 -42.63
CA CYS A 611 -39.30 24.65 -43.58
C CYS A 611 -39.17 26.12 -43.12
N PHE A 612 -39.26 26.40 -41.81
CA PHE A 612 -38.91 27.71 -41.26
C PHE A 612 -37.40 27.80 -41.05
N LYS A 613 -36.79 28.88 -41.53
CA LYS A 613 -35.36 29.11 -41.39
C LYS A 613 -35.05 29.61 -39.98
N ILE A 614 -34.16 28.91 -39.29
CA ILE A 614 -33.62 29.26 -37.98
C ILE A 614 -32.13 29.55 -38.12
N THR A 615 -31.66 30.68 -37.61
CA THR A 615 -30.24 31.04 -37.55
C THR A 615 -29.79 31.08 -36.10
N ILE A 616 -28.73 30.34 -35.76
CA ILE A 616 -28.14 30.26 -34.43
C ILE A 616 -26.73 30.84 -34.53
N THR A 617 -26.45 31.91 -33.81
CA THR A 617 -25.09 32.42 -33.58
C THR A 617 -24.66 32.00 -32.19
N ALA A 618 -23.65 31.14 -32.10
CA ALA A 618 -23.10 30.61 -30.87
C ALA A 618 -21.74 31.25 -30.59
N THR A 619 -21.47 31.66 -29.36
CA THR A 619 -20.17 32.11 -28.86
C THR A 619 -19.69 31.09 -27.85
N GLU A 620 -18.70 30.30 -28.24
CA GLU A 620 -18.09 29.23 -27.44
C GLU A 620 -17.25 29.80 -26.29
N PRO A 621 -16.94 29.02 -25.23
CA PRO A 621 -16.15 29.49 -24.09
C PRO A 621 -14.78 30.07 -24.43
N ASN A 622 -14.14 29.59 -25.51
CA ASN A 622 -12.88 30.13 -26.01
C ASN A 622 -13.03 31.48 -26.76
N GLY A 623 -14.25 32.02 -26.86
CA GLY A 623 -14.57 33.26 -27.57
C GLY A 623 -14.87 33.10 -29.07
N SER A 624 -14.75 31.89 -29.62
CA SER A 624 -15.06 31.62 -31.03
C SER A 624 -16.54 31.81 -31.31
N VAL A 625 -16.86 32.44 -32.45
CA VAL A 625 -18.24 32.67 -32.89
C VAL A 625 -18.56 31.76 -34.07
N VAL A 626 -19.57 30.91 -33.90
CA VAL A 626 -20.05 29.97 -34.92
C VAL A 626 -21.49 30.33 -35.30
N THR A 627 -21.79 30.41 -36.60
CA THR A 627 -23.16 30.65 -37.08
C THR A 627 -23.68 29.43 -37.83
N GLN A 628 -24.82 28.91 -37.41
CA GLN A 628 -25.52 27.78 -38.03
C GLN A 628 -26.86 28.24 -38.60
N THR A 629 -27.19 27.77 -39.81
CA THR A 629 -28.52 27.91 -40.39
C THR A 629 -29.16 26.53 -40.46
N LEU A 630 -30.38 26.42 -39.93
CA LEU A 630 -31.20 25.21 -39.88
C LEU A 630 -32.56 25.51 -40.47
N TYR A 631 -33.28 24.45 -40.83
CA TYR A 631 -34.69 24.53 -41.18
C TYR A 631 -35.49 23.56 -40.30
N THR A 632 -36.69 23.97 -39.92
CA THR A 632 -37.57 23.14 -39.08
C THR A 632 -38.04 21.91 -39.86
N ASN A 633 -38.08 20.77 -39.19
CA ASN A 633 -38.61 19.51 -39.71
C ASN A 633 -40.13 19.61 -39.90
N PRO A 634 -40.75 18.71 -40.69
CA PRO A 634 -42.21 18.70 -40.88
C PRO A 634 -43.03 18.67 -39.59
N ASP A 635 -42.51 18.07 -38.52
CA ASP A 635 -43.10 18.04 -37.19
C ASP A 635 -42.79 19.29 -36.33
N GLY A 636 -42.15 20.29 -36.91
CA GLY A 636 -41.76 21.54 -36.26
C GLY A 636 -40.42 21.49 -35.53
N THR A 637 -39.81 20.33 -35.34
CA THR A 637 -38.59 20.21 -34.53
C THR A 637 -37.37 20.76 -35.25
N PHE A 638 -36.39 21.26 -34.51
CA PHE A 638 -35.05 21.55 -35.02
C PHE A 638 -34.03 21.37 -33.90
N CYS A 639 -32.83 20.92 -34.24
CA CYS A 639 -31.73 20.77 -33.29
C CYS A 639 -30.42 21.22 -33.93
N SER A 640 -29.63 21.99 -33.18
CA SER A 640 -28.31 22.44 -33.61
C SER A 640 -27.30 21.30 -33.69
N GLN A 641 -26.09 21.63 -34.15
CA GLN A 641 -24.91 20.81 -33.86
C GLN A 641 -24.59 20.80 -32.36
N LEU A 642 -23.67 19.92 -31.96
CA LEU A 642 -23.11 19.93 -30.62
C LEU A 642 -22.26 21.19 -30.42
N PHE A 643 -22.48 21.86 -29.30
CA PHE A 643 -21.68 23.00 -28.86
C PHE A 643 -21.12 22.71 -27.47
N PRO A 644 -19.90 23.20 -27.17
CA PRO A 644 -19.31 23.09 -25.84
C PRO A 644 -20.22 23.67 -24.74
N ASP A 645 -20.20 23.08 -23.55
CA ASP A 645 -20.88 23.63 -22.39
C ASP A 645 -20.35 25.04 -22.06
N GLY A 646 -21.19 25.90 -21.51
CA GLY A 646 -20.88 27.32 -21.35
C GLY A 646 -20.98 28.17 -22.64
N THR A 647 -21.23 27.56 -23.79
CA THR A 647 -21.54 28.31 -25.04
C THR A 647 -22.75 29.19 -24.84
N THR A 648 -22.66 30.42 -25.32
CA THR A 648 -23.78 31.37 -25.38
C THR A 648 -24.38 31.42 -26.77
N TYR A 649 -25.70 31.58 -26.88
CA TYR A 649 -26.40 31.52 -28.16
C TYR A 649 -27.12 32.83 -28.47
N LYS A 650 -27.45 33.05 -29.73
CA LYS A 650 -28.42 34.01 -30.24
C LYS A 650 -29.21 33.31 -31.34
N VAL A 651 -30.50 33.09 -31.12
CA VAL A 651 -31.36 32.33 -32.04
C VAL A 651 -32.36 33.27 -32.71
N ASN A 652 -32.40 33.24 -34.04
CA ASN A 652 -33.29 34.06 -34.86
C ASN A 652 -34.15 33.20 -35.79
N GLU A 653 -35.46 33.43 -35.77
CA GLU A 653 -36.40 32.94 -36.79
C GLU A 653 -36.43 33.92 -37.97
N VAL A 654 -36.40 33.41 -39.20
CA VAL A 654 -36.65 34.20 -40.40
C VAL A 654 -38.02 33.85 -40.96
N LEU A 655 -38.94 34.81 -40.97
CA LEU A 655 -40.28 34.64 -41.53
C LEU A 655 -40.20 34.38 -43.04
N PRO A 656 -40.87 33.32 -43.56
CA PRO A 656 -41.04 33.12 -44.98
C PRO A 656 -41.83 34.27 -45.63
N VAL A 657 -41.66 34.44 -46.95
CA VAL A 657 -42.48 35.39 -47.73
C VAL A 657 -43.97 35.06 -47.61
N GLY A 658 -44.80 36.09 -47.36
CA GLY A 658 -46.25 35.97 -47.20
C GLY A 658 -46.78 36.56 -45.90
N SER A 659 -48.07 36.37 -45.63
CA SER A 659 -48.79 36.96 -44.48
C SER A 659 -48.64 36.15 -43.18
N TRP A 660 -47.44 35.65 -42.89
CA TRP A 660 -47.14 34.98 -41.63
C TRP A 660 -47.05 35.99 -40.49
N GLN A 661 -47.64 35.65 -39.34
CA GLN A 661 -47.57 36.44 -38.11
C GLN A 661 -46.94 35.58 -37.02
N GLN A 662 -45.99 36.16 -36.30
CA GLN A 662 -45.43 35.53 -35.13
C GLN A 662 -46.38 35.77 -33.96
N THR A 663 -46.69 34.70 -33.24
CA THR A 663 -47.61 34.70 -32.11
C THR A 663 -47.00 34.11 -30.86
N ALA A 664 -45.82 33.51 -30.91
CA ALA A 664 -44.98 33.27 -29.74
C ALA A 664 -43.54 33.69 -30.02
N GLY A 665 -42.94 34.41 -29.06
CA GLY A 665 -41.52 34.65 -28.98
C GLY A 665 -40.97 34.02 -27.71
N ILE A 666 -40.43 32.80 -27.81
CA ILE A 666 -39.70 32.10 -26.75
C ILE A 666 -40.59 31.87 -25.51
N GLY A 667 -41.72 31.17 -25.71
CA GLY A 667 -42.54 30.69 -24.61
C GLY A 667 -41.80 29.59 -23.84
N GLY A 668 -41.40 29.88 -22.59
CA GLY A 668 -40.89 28.88 -21.64
C GLY A 668 -39.59 29.20 -20.90
N TYR A 669 -38.89 30.29 -21.21
CA TYR A 669 -37.61 30.62 -20.55
C TYR A 669 -37.76 31.69 -19.44
N SER A 670 -37.20 31.43 -18.27
CA SER A 670 -37.29 32.28 -17.06
C SER A 670 -36.05 33.13 -16.78
N GLY A 671 -35.21 33.42 -17.78
CA GLY A 671 -34.02 34.28 -17.63
C GLY A 671 -34.17 35.67 -18.26
N THR A 672 -33.32 36.60 -17.85
CA THR A 672 -33.38 38.02 -18.20
C THR A 672 -33.11 38.26 -19.69
N ILE A 673 -34.13 38.70 -20.43
CA ILE A 673 -34.00 39.14 -21.83
C ILE A 673 -33.50 40.58 -21.84
N THR A 674 -32.32 40.83 -22.41
CA THR A 674 -31.87 42.18 -22.81
C THR A 674 -31.99 42.32 -24.32
N GLY A 675 -32.93 43.16 -24.78
CA GLY A 675 -33.09 43.52 -26.21
C GLY A 675 -34.37 42.98 -26.83
N GLY A 676 -35.50 43.63 -26.54
CA GLY A 676 -36.79 43.32 -27.15
C GLY A 676 -37.02 44.09 -28.45
N GLY A 677 -36.81 43.41 -29.59
CA GLY A 677 -37.25 43.82 -30.92
C GLY A 677 -36.77 42.83 -31.99
N PRO A 678 -37.53 42.57 -33.07
CA PRO A 678 -37.08 41.72 -34.16
C PRO A 678 -35.84 42.30 -34.85
N PRO A 679 -34.79 41.50 -35.15
CA PRO A 679 -34.59 40.08 -34.80
C PRO A 679 -34.18 39.90 -33.34
N TYR A 680 -34.97 39.10 -32.60
CA TYR A 680 -34.72 38.86 -31.18
C TYR A 680 -33.42 38.07 -30.99
N SER A 681 -32.63 38.52 -30.01
CA SER A 681 -31.39 37.88 -29.59
C SER A 681 -31.58 37.43 -28.16
N VAL A 682 -31.33 36.16 -27.86
CA VAL A 682 -31.38 35.70 -26.48
C VAL A 682 -30.12 34.93 -26.15
N ASN A 683 -29.36 35.49 -25.21
CA ASN A 683 -28.14 34.90 -24.65
C ASN A 683 -28.54 33.92 -23.54
N PHE A 684 -28.12 32.67 -23.66
CA PHE A 684 -28.31 31.63 -22.64
C PHE A 684 -26.96 31.00 -22.31
N THR A 685 -26.75 30.53 -21.07
CA THR A 685 -25.52 29.82 -20.66
C THR A 685 -25.88 28.54 -19.90
N ILE A 686 -26.41 27.50 -20.57
CA ILE A 686 -26.69 26.20 -19.93
C ILE A 686 -26.56 25.04 -20.94
N ALA A 687 -26.03 23.90 -20.48
CA ALA A 687 -26.08 22.59 -21.13
C ALA A 687 -27.54 22.12 -21.34
N ASN A 688 -27.95 22.01 -22.61
CA ASN A 688 -29.27 21.57 -23.08
C ASN A 688 -30.42 22.57 -22.82
N VAL A 689 -30.52 23.59 -23.68
CA VAL A 689 -31.75 24.38 -23.81
C VAL A 689 -32.85 23.47 -24.34
N THR A 690 -33.81 23.14 -23.48
CA THR A 690 -35.07 22.48 -23.84
C THR A 690 -36.21 23.49 -23.65
N GLY A 691 -37.29 23.36 -24.43
CA GLY A 691 -38.44 24.29 -24.36
C GLY A 691 -38.29 25.57 -25.17
N LEU A 692 -37.33 25.65 -26.10
CA LEU A 692 -37.29 26.74 -27.08
C LEU A 692 -38.44 26.59 -28.08
N THR A 693 -39.45 27.46 -28.00
CA THR A 693 -40.65 27.39 -28.86
C THR A 693 -40.85 28.65 -29.71
N PHE A 694 -41.30 28.44 -30.94
CA PHE A 694 -41.64 29.48 -31.92
C PHE A 694 -43.05 29.22 -32.49
N GLY A 695 -44.00 30.08 -32.14
CA GLY A 695 -45.41 29.99 -32.53
C GLY A 695 -45.71 31.01 -33.62
N ASN A 696 -46.29 30.55 -34.74
CA ASN A 696 -46.71 31.45 -35.82
C ASN A 696 -48.04 30.98 -36.41
N LEU A 697 -48.77 31.91 -37.00
CA LEU A 697 -49.97 31.65 -37.78
C LEU A 697 -49.90 32.35 -39.13
N LYS A 698 -50.80 31.97 -40.04
CA LYS A 698 -50.89 32.61 -41.35
C LYS A 698 -52.22 33.36 -41.48
N LEU A 699 -52.15 34.57 -42.00
CA LEU A 699 -53.34 35.34 -42.38
C LEU A 699 -53.72 35.08 -43.85
N GLY A 700 -55.03 35.13 -44.13
CA GLY A 700 -55.56 34.95 -45.47
C GLY A 700 -57.06 35.20 -45.55
N ALA A 701 -57.68 34.58 -46.56
CA ALA A 701 -59.11 34.65 -46.82
C ALA A 701 -59.91 33.77 -45.86
N GLY A 702 -61.08 34.26 -45.43
CA GLY A 702 -62.01 33.54 -44.54
C GLY A 702 -63.45 33.47 -45.05
N GLY A 703 -63.69 33.90 -46.29
CA GLY A 703 -64.98 33.83 -46.99
C GLY A 703 -65.84 35.09 -46.96
N GLY A 704 -65.37 36.19 -46.35
CA GLY A 704 -66.14 37.43 -46.23
C GLY A 704 -66.52 38.03 -47.59
N LEU A 705 -67.79 38.44 -47.74
CA LEU A 705 -68.28 39.17 -48.91
C LEU A 705 -68.51 40.64 -48.56
N THR A 706 -68.17 41.50 -49.50
CA THR A 706 -68.15 42.96 -49.29
C THR A 706 -69.55 43.54 -49.13
N LEU A 707 -69.63 44.74 -48.59
CA LEU A 707 -70.85 45.55 -48.55
C LEU A 707 -71.48 45.69 -49.95
N GLY A 708 -70.65 45.80 -50.99
CA GLY A 708 -71.08 45.84 -52.39
C GLY A 708 -71.84 44.59 -52.83
N PHE A 709 -71.42 43.39 -52.40
CA PHE A 709 -72.14 42.15 -52.66
C PHE A 709 -73.53 42.18 -52.02
N TRP A 710 -73.61 42.56 -50.74
CA TRP A 710 -74.86 42.58 -49.97
C TRP A 710 -75.85 43.67 -50.39
N SER A 711 -75.40 44.67 -51.17
CA SER A 711 -76.24 45.73 -51.74
C SER A 711 -76.75 45.44 -53.16
N ASN A 712 -76.32 44.34 -53.79
CA ASN A 712 -76.64 44.02 -55.20
C ASN A 712 -77.67 42.88 -55.34
N LYS A 713 -77.96 42.45 -56.57
CA LYS A 713 -78.95 41.39 -56.83
C LYS A 713 -78.54 40.03 -56.26
N ASN A 714 -77.24 39.75 -56.16
CA ASN A 714 -76.72 38.49 -55.63
C ASN A 714 -76.90 38.43 -54.11
N GLY A 715 -76.54 39.51 -53.39
CA GLY A 715 -76.81 39.61 -51.95
C GLY A 715 -78.30 39.52 -51.62
N GLN A 716 -79.15 40.17 -52.44
CA GLN A 716 -80.60 40.06 -52.33
C GLN A 716 -81.09 38.61 -52.48
N ALA A 717 -80.56 37.88 -53.46
CA ALA A 717 -80.92 36.48 -53.71
C ALA A 717 -80.56 35.60 -52.51
N VAL A 718 -79.37 35.77 -51.92
CA VAL A 718 -78.95 35.04 -50.72
C VAL A 718 -79.82 35.39 -49.50
N MET A 719 -80.12 36.67 -49.27
CA MET A 719 -81.06 37.05 -48.19
C MET A 719 -82.45 36.45 -48.40
N THR A 720 -82.89 36.33 -49.66
CA THR A 720 -84.19 35.74 -49.99
C THR A 720 -84.19 34.24 -49.74
N SER A 721 -83.11 33.52 -50.07
CA SER A 721 -83.01 32.07 -49.84
C SER A 721 -82.93 31.70 -48.34
N ILE A 722 -82.29 32.54 -47.52
CA ILE A 722 -82.29 32.40 -46.05
C ILE A 722 -83.66 32.77 -45.44
N GLY A 723 -84.41 33.62 -46.13
CA GLY A 723 -85.64 34.24 -45.66
C GLY A 723 -85.42 35.73 -45.40
N MET A 724 -85.93 36.57 -46.30
CA MET A 724 -85.69 38.02 -46.28
C MET A 724 -86.16 38.66 -44.96
N SER A 725 -87.36 38.31 -44.50
CA SER A 725 -87.91 38.83 -43.24
C SER A 725 -87.05 38.44 -42.03
N SER A 726 -86.52 37.21 -42.02
CA SER A 726 -85.61 36.73 -40.97
C SER A 726 -84.29 37.50 -40.97
N CYS A 727 -83.71 37.73 -42.15
CA CYS A 727 -82.49 38.54 -42.30
C CYS A 727 -82.69 39.96 -41.78
N LEU A 728 -83.77 40.64 -42.20
CA LEU A 728 -84.06 42.00 -41.75
C LEU A 728 -84.37 42.06 -40.25
N SER A 729 -85.06 41.06 -39.69
CA SER A 729 -85.29 40.97 -38.24
C SER A 729 -83.99 40.86 -37.46
N ILE A 730 -83.04 40.04 -37.92
CA ILE A 730 -81.72 39.89 -37.30
C ILE A 730 -80.93 41.21 -37.38
N LEU A 731 -80.97 41.90 -38.53
CA LEU A 731 -80.30 43.19 -38.70
C LEU A 731 -80.91 44.29 -37.82
N ASN A 732 -82.24 44.34 -37.71
CA ASN A 732 -82.94 45.30 -36.85
C ASN A 732 -82.58 45.12 -35.36
N ALA A 733 -82.14 43.91 -34.95
CA ALA A 733 -81.68 43.62 -33.60
C ALA A 733 -80.19 43.98 -33.36
N CYS A 734 -79.46 44.53 -34.34
CA CYS A 734 -78.03 44.84 -34.24
C CYS A 734 -77.70 46.27 -33.77
N ASN A 735 -78.67 47.05 -33.29
CA ASN A 735 -78.48 48.45 -32.89
C ASN A 735 -77.86 49.31 -33.99
N LEU A 736 -78.20 49.05 -35.25
CA LEU A 736 -77.69 49.80 -36.40
C LEU A 736 -78.10 51.28 -36.31
N ARG A 737 -77.28 52.16 -36.87
CA ARG A 737 -77.41 53.62 -36.73
C ARG A 737 -77.58 54.31 -38.07
N ASN A 738 -78.40 55.35 -38.10
CA ASN A 738 -78.50 56.29 -39.21
C ASN A 738 -77.41 57.36 -39.14
N ALA A 739 -77.28 58.20 -40.17
CA ALA A 739 -76.33 59.32 -40.20
C ALA A 739 -76.45 60.25 -38.99
N ASN A 740 -77.66 60.50 -38.49
CA ASN A 740 -77.95 61.32 -37.30
C ASN A 740 -77.86 60.56 -35.96
N GLY A 741 -77.47 59.28 -35.99
CA GLY A 741 -77.30 58.42 -34.83
C GLY A 741 -78.56 57.79 -34.22
N THR A 742 -79.73 58.01 -34.82
CA THR A 742 -80.95 57.27 -34.47
C THR A 742 -80.86 55.79 -34.90
N ILE A 743 -81.69 54.92 -34.31
CA ILE A 743 -81.73 53.50 -34.67
C ILE A 743 -82.24 53.34 -36.11
N ALA A 744 -81.52 52.55 -36.92
CA ALA A 744 -81.94 52.16 -38.25
C ALA A 744 -82.72 50.83 -38.21
N THR A 745 -83.88 50.79 -38.86
CA THR A 745 -84.72 49.58 -38.99
C THR A 745 -85.23 49.43 -40.42
N PHE A 746 -85.37 48.19 -40.89
CA PHE A 746 -85.73 47.87 -42.27
C PHE A 746 -86.90 46.89 -42.34
N SER A 747 -87.86 47.18 -43.22
CA SER A 747 -88.98 46.28 -43.56
C SER A 747 -88.88 45.72 -44.99
N THR A 748 -88.00 46.29 -45.83
CA THR A 748 -87.77 45.83 -47.20
C THR A 748 -86.28 45.83 -47.53
N TYR A 749 -85.89 44.96 -48.47
CA TYR A 749 -84.52 44.95 -49.00
C TYR A 749 -84.12 46.30 -49.61
N SER A 750 -85.03 46.97 -50.31
CA SER A 750 -84.73 48.27 -50.94
C SER A 750 -84.37 49.34 -49.90
N ALA A 751 -85.06 49.36 -48.75
CA ALA A 751 -84.74 50.28 -47.65
C ALA A 751 -83.36 49.96 -47.05
N PHE A 752 -83.08 48.68 -46.81
CA PHE A 752 -81.77 48.23 -46.32
C PHE A 752 -80.64 48.58 -47.30
N LYS A 753 -80.80 48.27 -48.59
CA LYS A 753 -79.82 48.56 -49.64
C LYS A 753 -79.47 50.05 -49.70
N THR A 754 -80.48 50.92 -49.75
CA THR A 754 -80.26 52.37 -49.81
C THR A 754 -79.54 52.86 -48.56
N TRP A 755 -79.94 52.39 -47.38
CA TRP A 755 -79.25 52.70 -46.13
C TRP A 755 -77.80 52.22 -46.13
N LEU A 756 -77.52 51.01 -46.61
CA LEU A 756 -76.20 50.41 -46.62
C LEU A 756 -75.23 51.19 -47.52
N LEU A 757 -75.70 51.62 -48.70
CA LEU A 757 -74.90 52.37 -49.67
C LEU A 757 -74.63 53.84 -49.28
N ASN A 758 -75.45 54.41 -48.39
CA ASN A 758 -75.31 55.79 -47.93
C ASN A 758 -74.44 55.93 -46.66
N ALA A 759 -73.88 54.84 -46.14
CA ALA A 759 -73.05 54.88 -44.95
C ALA A 759 -71.74 55.64 -45.18
N THR A 760 -71.42 56.58 -44.29
CA THR A 760 -70.18 57.36 -44.34
C THR A 760 -69.48 57.39 -42.97
N ALA A 761 -68.17 57.61 -42.96
CA ALA A 761 -67.36 57.69 -41.74
C ALA A 761 -67.50 59.03 -40.98
N THR A 762 -68.38 59.94 -41.43
CA THR A 762 -68.68 61.20 -40.73
C THR A 762 -69.19 60.90 -39.32
N ASN A 763 -70.24 60.07 -39.20
CA ASN A 763 -70.61 59.40 -37.96
C ASN A 763 -70.02 57.99 -37.98
N MET A 764 -68.96 57.74 -37.21
CA MET A 764 -68.30 56.41 -37.20
C MET A 764 -69.27 55.29 -36.83
N ALA A 765 -70.26 55.54 -35.96
CA ALA A 765 -71.29 54.57 -35.62
C ALA A 765 -72.14 54.16 -36.84
N TYR A 766 -72.37 55.03 -37.83
CA TYR A 766 -73.08 54.65 -39.06
C TYR A 766 -72.19 53.77 -39.95
N MET A 767 -70.92 54.12 -40.14
CA MET A 767 -69.99 53.28 -40.91
C MET A 767 -69.73 51.92 -40.25
N LEU A 768 -69.57 51.89 -38.92
CA LEU A 768 -69.49 50.67 -38.13
C LEU A 768 -70.77 49.83 -38.28
N SER A 769 -71.95 50.47 -38.27
CA SER A 769 -73.23 49.79 -38.49
C SER A 769 -73.27 49.10 -39.85
N ALA A 770 -72.82 49.77 -40.91
CA ALA A 770 -72.79 49.21 -42.25
C ALA A 770 -71.88 47.97 -42.32
N GLN A 771 -70.67 48.06 -41.77
CA GLN A 771 -69.72 46.94 -41.73
C GLN A 771 -70.20 45.79 -40.84
N LEU A 772 -70.84 46.11 -39.71
CA LEU A 772 -71.49 45.14 -38.82
C LEU A 772 -72.61 44.38 -39.53
N ALA A 773 -73.49 45.10 -40.24
CA ALA A 773 -74.58 44.50 -41.00
C ALA A 773 -74.05 43.56 -42.09
N THR A 774 -73.02 43.98 -42.83
CA THR A 774 -72.35 43.17 -43.85
C THR A 774 -71.78 41.88 -43.26
N MET A 775 -70.99 41.94 -42.17
CA MET A 775 -70.41 40.74 -41.57
C MET A 775 -71.48 39.85 -40.93
N ARG A 776 -72.54 40.43 -40.36
CA ARG A 776 -73.66 39.67 -39.81
C ARG A 776 -74.36 38.83 -40.89
N LEU A 777 -74.50 39.36 -42.09
CA LEU A 777 -75.04 38.63 -43.23
C LEU A 777 -74.05 37.57 -43.75
N ASN A 778 -72.75 37.85 -43.77
CA ASN A 778 -71.71 36.85 -44.08
C ASN A 778 -71.80 35.64 -43.14
N VAL A 779 -71.96 35.87 -41.82
CA VAL A 779 -72.12 34.80 -40.83
C VAL A 779 -73.44 34.07 -40.99
N LEU A 780 -74.55 34.79 -41.19
CA LEU A 780 -75.88 34.20 -41.33
C LEU A 780 -75.98 33.31 -42.58
N ALA A 781 -75.33 33.70 -43.67
CA ALA A 781 -75.28 32.93 -44.91
C ALA A 781 -74.26 31.79 -44.91
N GLY A 782 -73.50 31.62 -43.82
CA GLY A 782 -72.49 30.56 -43.70
C GLY A 782 -71.21 30.81 -44.48
N TYR A 783 -71.00 32.01 -45.03
CA TYR A 783 -69.75 32.36 -45.71
C TYR A 783 -68.58 32.55 -44.75
N VAL A 784 -68.86 32.99 -43.52
CA VAL A 784 -67.87 33.18 -42.45
C VAL A 784 -68.37 32.51 -41.18
N SER A 785 -67.52 31.75 -40.48
CA SER A 785 -67.88 31.21 -39.17
C SER A 785 -67.76 32.28 -38.08
N SER A 786 -68.71 32.31 -37.13
CA SER A 786 -68.58 33.19 -35.96
C SER A 786 -67.36 32.85 -35.09
N GLY A 787 -66.85 31.62 -35.16
CA GLY A 787 -65.62 31.21 -34.46
C GLY A 787 -64.33 31.55 -35.21
N SER A 788 -64.41 32.08 -36.44
CA SER A 788 -63.20 32.46 -37.20
C SER A 788 -62.45 33.58 -36.49
N LEU A 789 -61.15 33.42 -36.34
CA LEU A 789 -60.25 34.40 -35.72
C LEU A 789 -59.73 35.38 -36.79
N VAL A 790 -59.72 36.68 -36.49
CA VAL A 790 -59.20 37.73 -37.39
C VAL A 790 -58.20 38.63 -36.69
N TYR A 791 -57.25 39.17 -37.45
CA TYR A 791 -56.33 40.20 -36.97
C TYR A 791 -57.03 41.56 -36.85
N ALA A 792 -57.11 42.08 -35.64
CA ALA A 792 -57.80 43.30 -35.23
C ALA A 792 -57.00 44.05 -34.14
N PRO A 793 -55.82 44.62 -34.50
CA PRO A 793 -54.94 45.27 -33.54
C PRO A 793 -55.64 46.47 -32.88
N GLY A 794 -55.63 46.50 -31.55
CA GLY A 794 -56.23 47.57 -30.75
C GLY A 794 -57.73 47.46 -30.48
N CYS A 795 -58.41 46.41 -30.98
CA CYS A 795 -59.84 46.16 -30.76
C CYS A 795 -60.13 44.77 -30.17
N GLY A 796 -59.08 44.01 -29.84
CA GLY A 796 -59.10 42.55 -29.70
C GLY A 796 -59.95 41.96 -28.58
N ASN A 797 -59.91 40.63 -28.48
CA ASN A 797 -60.41 39.83 -27.34
C ASN A 797 -59.61 38.54 -27.08
N THR A 798 -58.61 38.16 -27.90
CA THR A 798 -57.71 37.01 -27.67
C THR A 798 -56.32 37.22 -28.31
N GLY A 799 -55.31 36.47 -27.84
CA GLY A 799 -53.97 36.37 -28.44
C GLY A 799 -52.92 37.39 -27.97
N ILE A 800 -51.66 37.24 -28.41
CA ILE A 800 -50.55 38.12 -27.98
C ILE A 800 -50.83 39.58 -28.32
N GLY A 801 -50.73 40.43 -27.29
CA GLY A 801 -50.93 41.88 -27.41
C GLY A 801 -52.38 42.30 -27.68
N ASN A 802 -53.36 41.41 -27.49
CA ASN A 802 -54.78 41.65 -27.79
C ASN A 802 -55.01 42.07 -29.25
N ASN A 803 -54.29 41.43 -30.17
CA ASN A 803 -54.34 41.76 -31.60
C ASN A 803 -55.33 40.91 -32.40
N TYR A 804 -55.97 39.91 -31.78
CA TYR A 804 -56.89 39.00 -32.45
C TYR A 804 -58.25 38.99 -31.77
N ILE A 805 -59.29 38.66 -32.53
CA ILE A 805 -60.68 38.58 -32.05
C ILE A 805 -61.47 37.61 -32.91
N THR A 806 -62.38 36.86 -32.30
CA THR A 806 -63.31 36.02 -33.09
C THR A 806 -64.33 36.92 -33.78
N ILE A 807 -64.84 36.52 -34.94
CA ILE A 807 -65.90 37.27 -35.62
C ILE A 807 -67.12 37.44 -34.72
N GLY A 808 -67.48 36.43 -33.93
CA GLY A 808 -68.59 36.49 -32.98
C GLY A 808 -68.40 37.60 -31.94
N ASP A 809 -67.23 37.64 -31.31
CA ASP A 809 -66.90 38.67 -30.32
C ASP A 809 -66.80 40.06 -30.95
N LEU A 810 -66.24 40.16 -32.16
CA LEU A 810 -66.15 41.42 -32.90
C LEU A 810 -67.53 41.99 -33.23
N LEU A 811 -68.47 41.14 -33.68
CA LEU A 811 -69.87 41.49 -33.90
C LEU A 811 -70.55 41.94 -32.60
N ALA A 812 -70.29 41.26 -31.49
CA ALA A 812 -70.84 41.60 -30.18
C ALA A 812 -70.31 42.95 -29.67
N ALA A 813 -69.00 43.17 -29.76
CA ALA A 813 -68.33 44.41 -29.38
C ALA A 813 -68.85 45.61 -30.20
N ALA A 814 -68.99 45.44 -31.52
CA ALA A 814 -69.57 46.46 -32.40
C ALA A 814 -71.03 46.75 -32.02
N LYS A 815 -71.88 45.72 -31.86
CA LYS A 815 -73.28 45.90 -31.45
C LYS A 815 -73.41 46.61 -30.09
N ALA A 816 -72.56 46.26 -29.12
CA ALA A 816 -72.56 46.88 -27.79
C ALA A 816 -72.11 48.35 -27.85
N SER A 817 -71.04 48.64 -28.60
CA SER A 817 -70.57 50.00 -28.82
C SER A 817 -71.64 50.88 -29.47
N LEU A 818 -72.33 50.37 -30.49
CA LEU A 818 -73.42 51.09 -31.15
C LEU A 818 -74.60 51.34 -30.20
N ALA A 819 -74.95 50.37 -29.33
CA ALA A 819 -76.03 50.48 -28.37
C ALA A 819 -75.89 51.74 -27.49
N VAL A 820 -74.68 51.97 -27.00
CA VAL A 820 -74.35 53.08 -26.10
C VAL A 820 -74.00 54.35 -26.89
N ASN A 821 -73.29 54.23 -28.00
CA ASN A 821 -72.68 55.34 -28.74
C ASN A 821 -73.19 55.39 -30.19
N GLY A 822 -74.41 55.92 -30.39
CA GLY A 822 -75.05 55.98 -31.71
C GLY A 822 -74.60 57.13 -32.63
N TYR A 823 -73.96 58.16 -32.09
CA TYR A 823 -73.49 59.32 -32.84
C TYR A 823 -72.07 59.72 -32.42
N THR A 824 -71.08 59.45 -33.28
CA THR A 824 -69.65 59.57 -32.97
C THR A 824 -68.89 60.26 -34.11
N VAL A 825 -68.71 61.57 -33.98
CA VAL A 825 -67.96 62.44 -34.92
C VAL A 825 -66.54 62.75 -34.38
N ALA A 826 -65.69 63.38 -35.19
CA ALA A 826 -64.29 63.64 -34.84
C ALA A 826 -64.11 64.58 -33.62
N PRO A 827 -62.98 64.50 -32.88
CA PRO A 827 -62.24 63.31 -32.45
C PRO A 827 -62.58 62.94 -30.99
N SER A 828 -62.68 61.65 -30.68
CA SER A 828 -62.90 61.14 -29.31
C SER A 828 -62.36 59.73 -29.14
N ALA A 829 -62.07 59.32 -27.90
CA ALA A 829 -61.63 57.95 -27.59
C ALA A 829 -62.62 56.88 -28.06
N ILE A 830 -63.92 57.19 -27.99
CA ILE A 830 -65.00 56.31 -28.45
C ILE A 830 -64.96 56.16 -29.98
N ARG A 831 -64.67 57.25 -30.71
CA ARG A 831 -64.49 57.18 -32.17
C ARG A 831 -63.31 56.27 -32.53
N ASN A 832 -62.18 56.38 -31.83
CA ASN A 832 -61.00 55.55 -32.09
C ASN A 832 -61.32 54.06 -31.91
N TYR A 833 -62.05 53.72 -30.84
CA TYR A 833 -62.48 52.34 -30.61
C TYR A 833 -63.44 51.84 -31.69
N GLN A 834 -64.46 52.64 -32.07
CA GLN A 834 -65.38 52.26 -33.15
C GLN A 834 -64.69 52.17 -34.52
N GLU A 835 -63.69 53.02 -34.78
CA GLU A 835 -62.87 52.98 -35.98
C GLU A 835 -62.04 51.70 -36.04
N CYS A 836 -61.49 51.27 -34.90
CA CYS A 836 -60.81 49.99 -34.78
C CYS A 836 -61.76 48.83 -35.17
N LEU A 837 -62.93 48.72 -34.51
CA LEU A 837 -63.92 47.68 -34.80
C LEU A 837 -64.38 47.72 -36.26
N LYS A 838 -64.61 48.94 -36.79
CA LYS A 838 -64.98 49.16 -38.19
C LYS A 838 -63.89 48.62 -39.10
N ASN A 839 -62.63 48.93 -38.85
CA ASN A 839 -61.52 48.54 -39.72
C ASN A 839 -61.33 47.03 -39.72
N ALA A 840 -61.42 46.38 -38.56
CA ALA A 840 -61.39 44.92 -38.45
C ALA A 840 -62.54 44.26 -39.25
N LEU A 841 -63.77 44.76 -39.09
CA LEU A 841 -64.93 44.26 -39.85
C LEU A 841 -64.81 44.52 -41.35
N ASP A 842 -64.30 45.69 -41.75
CA ASP A 842 -64.09 46.07 -43.15
C ASP A 842 -63.06 45.17 -43.82
N SER A 843 -61.91 44.93 -43.18
CA SER A 843 -60.91 43.97 -43.68
C SER A 843 -61.51 42.56 -43.82
N ALA A 844 -62.24 42.10 -42.80
CA ALA A 844 -62.87 40.78 -42.82
C ALA A 844 -63.96 40.67 -43.90
N ASN A 845 -64.78 41.71 -44.11
CA ASN A 845 -65.77 41.78 -45.19
C ASN A 845 -65.12 41.85 -46.58
N ASN A 846 -63.89 42.38 -46.68
CA ASN A 846 -63.08 42.34 -47.89
C ASN A 846 -62.28 41.03 -48.05
N ASN A 847 -62.61 40.00 -47.24
CA ASN A 847 -61.98 38.69 -47.27
C ASN A 847 -60.49 38.69 -46.92
N LEU A 848 -60.08 39.55 -45.99
CA LEU A 848 -58.69 39.69 -45.54
C LEU A 848 -58.57 39.40 -44.04
N ASN A 849 -57.33 39.16 -43.60
CA ASN A 849 -56.92 39.12 -42.20
C ASN A 849 -57.53 37.99 -41.34
N PHE A 850 -58.04 36.92 -41.95
CA PHE A 850 -58.45 35.73 -41.20
C PHE A 850 -57.26 34.84 -40.88
N VAL A 851 -57.21 34.30 -39.68
CA VAL A 851 -56.32 33.18 -39.36
C VAL A 851 -56.81 31.98 -40.16
N VAL A 852 -55.97 31.48 -41.08
CA VAL A 852 -56.32 30.34 -41.91
C VAL A 852 -55.97 29.02 -41.21
N ALA A 853 -56.55 27.92 -41.68
CA ALA A 853 -56.19 26.60 -41.20
C ALA A 853 -54.70 26.29 -41.50
N PRO A 854 -54.03 25.49 -40.65
CA PRO A 854 -52.66 25.06 -40.91
C PRO A 854 -52.56 24.34 -42.26
N ILE A 855 -51.47 24.62 -43.00
CA ILE A 855 -51.19 23.96 -44.26
C ILE A 855 -50.69 22.55 -43.93
N THR A 856 -51.44 21.51 -44.28
CA THR A 856 -51.15 20.12 -43.90
C THR A 856 -49.98 19.48 -44.66
N SER A 857 -49.36 20.20 -45.61
CA SER A 857 -48.17 19.74 -46.32
C SER A 857 -47.37 20.93 -46.84
N VAL A 858 -46.34 21.35 -46.11
CA VAL A 858 -45.30 22.22 -46.65
C VAL A 858 -44.18 21.30 -47.13
N THR A 859 -44.11 21.05 -48.44
CA THR A 859 -42.96 20.39 -49.04
C THR A 859 -41.82 21.40 -49.14
N CYS A 860 -40.72 21.15 -48.45
CA CYS A 860 -39.55 22.01 -48.56
C CYS A 860 -38.95 21.84 -49.96
N GLY A 861 -39.02 22.88 -50.79
CA GLY A 861 -38.20 22.96 -52.00
C GLY A 861 -36.82 23.47 -51.60
N TYR A 862 -35.89 22.56 -51.32
CA TYR A 862 -34.46 22.88 -51.28
C TYR A 862 -33.80 22.40 -52.55
#